data_AF-A0AAI9THN9-F1
#
_entry.id   AF-A0AAI9THN9-F1
#
_cell.length_a   1.000
_cell.length_b   1.000
_cell.length_c   1.000
_cell.angle_alpha   90.00
_cell.angle_beta   90.00
_cell.angle_gamma   90.00
#
_symmetry.space_group_name_H-M   'P 1'
#
loop_
_entity.id
_entity.type
_entity.pdbx_description
1 polymer ?
#
loop_
_entity_poly.entity_id
_entity_poly.type
_entity_poly.pdbx_seq_one_letter_code
_entity_poly.pdbx_strand_id
1 'polypeptide(L)'
;MEKWLCSTLETESPLPCLESPPDIHRIPFDINGNAKSGTRTRGSDEKFDVILFCHSMYGMKPKAKFIERALGMLVEHPEGGMVVVFHRDGTLHLDGLVCHRTTSFPTGAVCVANDDEVLDSFAPFIAGFVMQDAEADKAIRVEWRKVCRALGRREKTHPNHLVFSSPNIMAAFNKHATTLPELTAQVSWLEGEKWVKNWEARLHHPAAVARPTEIRHVQQCVQWALKHGSNLTVVGGGHSGHCLYPSVVSVDMSAFDQVHILTAEDGRESGSNSAPWIIAEAGCKTGDIIRKAMAAGVTVPLGARPSVGAGLWLQGGIGHLARMHGLACDSIVGAVMVSVDSSQLLYIGRVPSQHRPVGAVRPENEGDLLWAIKGAGTNFGIVISVIFEAYAAPMFSIRNWVVQLSDNLEARRKLSDFDDLVARKLPQNCSADAYLYWDIGQLHFGVTTFESSTTEAISETPMSTPTPVETILGSEDNFQVVDGVGLFDTEMYMSGMHGGHTKSKTSSFKRCLFLKRIGTLNVAEILVAAIETRPSPLSYLHLLQGGGAISDVPADATAFGCRDWDFACVVTGVWPRQQDGTEVARAAVQWVYNVASNLLPVSSGVYGADLGPDPRDTALAAKAFGPNLPRLARLKQTADPRNVLAYACPLPKTPTEQKLIILVTGASGAGKDHCANIWVSVFLECTYKRFMARVVSISDATKREYAAAAGADFNRLLRDRAYKEKHRPALTTYFQSQVQHRPRLPEEHFLNVVYGAGDVDVLLITGMRDEAPVAAFSHLVPDSRLLEVRVKANKETRRARRGCHGGDSDGDDNANSGPKPKSLDYSPGLIFNNDETGNEKAKMFAEVYLLPFFGKDLQRLRKMVRPVPDFPRPGVEFQHVLNISQQPGGLALCISLLHTHFTGDWAKVDRIVCCEAGGFIYASALALHVNVPLALIREAGKLPPPTVSVLKSTSHISSASNSNEKRIEIERDLIPRGASVVVVDDVLSTGNTLCAVLQLLGEVGIADVSIMVVGEFPVHRGRQLLRQREFGINIQSLLVFDGA
;
A
#
# COMPACT_ATOMS: atom_id res chain seq x y z
N MET A 1 33.14 18.77 2.42
CA MET A 1 31.77 18.70 2.96
C MET A 1 31.30 20.07 3.42
N GLU A 2 31.91 20.73 4.42
CA GLU A 2 31.51 22.11 4.82
C GLU A 2 31.65 23.15 3.70
N LYS A 3 32.82 23.26 3.04
CA LYS A 3 33.00 24.08 1.82
C LYS A 3 32.00 23.78 0.70
N TRP A 4 31.41 22.60 0.75
CA TRP A 4 30.53 22.04 -0.26
C TRP A 4 29.05 22.27 0.10
N LEU A 5 28.72 22.33 1.40
CA LEU A 5 27.40 22.66 1.97
C LEU A 5 27.17 24.19 2.12
N CYS A 6 28.25 24.98 2.17
CA CYS A 6 28.22 26.43 2.41
C CYS A 6 28.59 27.30 1.19
N SER A 7 28.62 26.79 -0.06
CA SER A 7 29.00 27.63 -1.22
C SER A 7 27.91 28.64 -1.56
N THR A 8 28.25 29.93 -1.48
CA THR A 8 27.31 31.08 -1.48
C THR A 8 27.27 31.90 -2.78
N LEU A 9 27.78 31.40 -3.92
CA LEU A 9 27.78 32.17 -5.17
C LEU A 9 26.66 31.70 -6.10
N GLU A 10 25.50 32.37 -6.00
CA GLU A 10 24.33 32.39 -6.92
C GLU A 10 23.81 31.06 -7.51
N THR A 11 24.28 29.92 -7.01
CA THR A 11 23.96 28.57 -7.49
C THR A 11 23.40 27.74 -6.33
N GLU A 12 22.42 26.89 -6.67
CA GLU A 12 21.51 26.20 -5.75
C GLU A 12 22.21 25.48 -4.58
N SER A 13 21.64 25.65 -3.38
CA SER A 13 22.07 24.97 -2.15
C SER A 13 21.95 23.44 -2.29
N PRO A 14 22.95 22.64 -1.86
CA PRO A 14 22.88 21.17 -1.83
C PRO A 14 21.83 20.61 -0.85
N LEU A 15 21.23 21.48 -0.03
CA LEU A 15 20.01 21.20 0.74
C LEU A 15 18.89 22.10 0.19
N PRO A 16 18.28 21.75 -0.95
CA PRO A 16 17.32 22.62 -1.66
C PRO A 16 16.02 22.86 -0.87
N CYS A 17 15.82 22.11 0.22
CA CYS A 17 14.70 22.25 1.14
C CYS A 17 14.90 23.36 2.18
N LEU A 18 16.11 23.89 2.34
CA LEU A 18 16.41 24.95 3.30
C LEU A 18 16.30 26.31 2.61
N GLU A 19 15.48 27.20 3.18
CA GLU A 19 15.28 28.56 2.68
C GLU A 19 16.55 29.44 2.86
N SER A 20 17.49 28.99 3.71
CA SER A 20 18.78 29.63 3.99
C SER A 20 19.92 28.60 4.06
N PRO A 21 21.18 29.00 3.82
CA PRO A 21 22.33 28.11 4.02
C PRO A 21 22.37 27.56 5.46
N PRO A 22 22.68 26.26 5.65
CA PRO A 22 22.76 25.68 6.98
C PRO A 22 23.94 26.25 7.77
N ASP A 23 23.72 26.60 9.04
CA ASP A 23 24.80 26.90 9.97
C ASP A 23 25.35 25.59 10.56
N ILE A 24 26.58 25.22 10.16
CA ILE A 24 27.17 23.91 10.48
C ILE A 24 28.23 24.05 11.57
N HIS A 25 28.01 23.36 12.68
CA HIS A 25 28.91 23.33 13.82
C HIS A 25 29.60 21.97 13.93
N ARG A 26 30.93 21.95 13.87
CA ARG A 26 31.75 20.74 14.09
C ARG A 26 32.53 20.87 15.38
N ILE A 27 32.07 20.16 16.42
CA ILE A 27 32.73 20.15 17.73
C ILE A 27 32.91 18.71 18.25
N PRO A 28 34.00 18.42 18.99
CA PRO A 28 34.08 17.21 19.80
C PRO A 28 32.92 17.21 20.82
N PHE A 29 32.11 16.16 20.83
CA PHE A 29 30.94 16.08 21.71
C PHE A 29 31.35 15.53 23.09
N ASP A 30 31.33 16.38 24.12
CA ASP A 30 31.63 16.02 25.52
C ASP A 30 30.36 16.00 26.38
N ILE A 31 30.24 14.98 27.23
CA ILE A 31 29.12 14.79 28.15
C ILE A 31 29.15 15.73 29.34
N ASN A 32 30.34 16.26 29.71
CA ASN A 32 30.54 17.13 30.87
C ASN A 32 30.62 18.62 30.51
N GLY A 33 30.63 18.97 29.22
CA GLY A 33 30.70 20.37 28.77
C GLY A 33 32.05 21.05 29.03
N ASN A 34 33.09 20.30 29.41
CA ASN A 34 34.42 20.82 29.70
C ASN A 34 35.34 20.62 28.48
N ALA A 35 34.97 21.25 27.36
CA ALA A 35 35.93 21.43 26.28
C ALA A 35 37.08 22.30 26.79
N LYS A 36 38.29 21.73 26.88
CA LYS A 36 39.51 22.46 27.25
C LYS A 36 39.67 23.70 26.36
N SER A 37 39.85 24.85 27.02
CA SER A 37 39.99 26.17 26.45
C SER A 37 40.93 26.21 25.23
N GLY A 38 40.41 26.62 24.08
CA GLY A 38 41.21 26.86 22.87
C GLY A 38 40.42 27.44 21.70
N THR A 39 39.11 27.20 21.64
CA THR A 39 38.20 27.78 20.65
C THR A 39 36.96 28.32 21.38
N ARG A 40 36.53 29.53 20.99
CA ARG A 40 35.47 30.34 21.63
C ARG A 40 34.31 29.49 22.15
N THR A 41 34.18 29.42 23.47
CA THR A 41 33.00 28.93 24.18
C THR A 41 31.84 29.90 24.00
N ARG A 42 30.90 29.57 23.10
CA ARG A 42 29.50 29.99 23.22
C ARG A 42 28.73 28.87 23.96
N GLY A 43 27.80 29.29 24.81
CA GLY A 43 27.35 28.54 26.00
C GLY A 43 26.48 27.31 25.75
N SER A 44 26.21 26.61 26.85
CA SER A 44 25.37 25.41 27.01
C SER A 44 23.91 25.53 26.54
N ASP A 45 23.50 26.68 26.01
CA ASP A 45 22.10 27.03 25.68
C ASP A 45 21.82 27.04 24.17
N GLU A 46 22.81 26.70 23.34
CA GLU A 46 22.64 26.68 21.88
C GLU A 46 21.75 25.50 21.46
N LYS A 47 20.72 25.78 20.66
CA LYS A 47 19.73 24.82 20.19
C LYS A 47 19.92 24.51 18.71
N PHE A 48 19.68 23.26 18.31
CA PHE A 48 19.94 22.74 16.96
C PHE A 48 18.72 22.06 16.37
N ASP A 49 18.48 22.23 15.07
CA ASP A 49 17.44 21.51 14.35
C ASP A 49 17.84 20.05 14.11
N VAL A 50 19.11 19.80 13.79
CA VAL A 50 19.63 18.45 13.52
C VAL A 50 21.00 18.27 14.16
N ILE A 51 21.20 17.16 14.87
CA ILE A 51 22.48 16.77 15.45
C ILE A 51 22.88 15.40 14.88
N LEU A 52 24.09 15.30 14.30
CA LEU A 52 24.57 14.08 13.64
C LEU A 52 25.78 13.47 14.39
N PHE A 53 25.63 12.24 14.87
CA PHE A 53 26.75 11.42 15.33
C PHE A 53 27.31 10.59 14.16
N CYS A 54 28.21 11.20 13.38
CA CYS A 54 28.76 10.63 12.14
C CYS A 54 29.79 9.50 12.35
N HIS A 55 30.26 9.30 13.57
CA HIS A 55 31.11 8.17 13.95
C HIS A 55 30.34 7.23 14.86
N SER A 56 30.70 5.95 14.80
CA SER A 56 30.19 4.96 15.74
C SER A 56 30.54 5.37 17.15
N MET A 57 29.59 5.22 18.07
CA MET A 57 29.71 5.55 19.49
C MET A 57 30.65 4.58 20.25
N TYR A 58 31.70 4.07 19.61
CA TYR A 58 32.68 3.20 20.24
C TYR A 58 33.42 3.94 21.35
N GLY A 59 33.46 3.34 22.53
CA GLY A 59 34.07 3.95 23.72
C GLY A 59 33.18 4.91 24.50
N MET A 60 32.01 5.31 23.97
CA MET A 60 31.03 6.15 24.69
C MET A 60 30.21 5.26 25.64
N LYS A 61 30.34 5.46 26.96
CA LYS A 61 29.60 4.68 27.97
C LYS A 61 29.11 5.55 29.13
N PRO A 62 27.81 5.48 29.50
CA PRO A 62 26.72 4.84 28.76
C PRO A 62 26.33 5.66 27.52
N LYS A 63 26.01 5.00 26.40
CA LYS A 63 25.70 5.67 25.11
C LYS A 63 24.45 6.55 25.23
N ALA A 64 23.45 6.11 26.00
CA ALA A 64 22.16 6.80 26.17
C ALA A 64 22.33 8.24 26.66
N LYS A 65 23.18 8.48 27.67
CA LYS A 65 23.39 9.83 28.24
C LYS A 65 23.90 10.87 27.22
N PHE A 66 24.69 10.44 26.24
CA PHE A 66 25.14 11.34 25.18
C PHE A 66 24.00 11.73 24.24
N ILE A 67 23.09 10.79 23.95
CA ILE A 67 21.90 11.05 23.15
C ILE A 67 20.93 11.93 23.93
N GLU A 68 20.66 11.64 25.21
CA GLU A 68 19.82 12.48 26.08
C GLU A 68 20.30 13.93 26.11
N ARG A 69 21.62 14.15 26.26
CA ARG A 69 22.20 15.48 26.19
C ARG A 69 21.95 16.13 24.82
N ALA A 70 22.15 15.40 23.73
CA ALA A 70 21.89 15.91 22.38
C ALA A 70 20.40 16.25 22.18
N LEU A 71 19.48 15.43 22.71
CA LEU A 71 18.05 15.71 22.69
C LEU A 71 17.70 17.00 23.44
N GLY A 72 18.36 17.25 24.59
CA GLY A 72 18.24 18.50 25.33
C GLY A 72 18.75 19.74 24.57
N MET A 73 19.56 19.54 23.53
CA MET A 73 20.06 20.60 22.65
C MET A 73 19.18 20.81 21.41
N LEU A 74 18.05 20.11 21.26
CA LEU A 74 17.12 20.36 20.15
C LEU A 74 16.27 21.60 20.39
N VAL A 75 15.92 22.32 19.31
CA VAL A 75 14.97 23.44 19.34
C VAL A 75 13.57 22.94 19.75
N GLU A 76 12.83 23.72 20.55
CA GLU A 76 11.48 23.33 21.01
C GLU A 76 10.42 23.37 19.88
N HIS A 77 10.64 24.23 18.88
CA HIS A 77 9.79 24.42 17.71
C HIS A 77 10.65 24.69 16.46
N PRO A 78 10.44 24.00 15.33
CA PRO A 78 9.35 23.06 15.02
C PRO A 78 9.57 21.65 15.60
N GLU A 79 8.52 20.82 15.65
CA GLU A 79 8.55 19.43 16.15
C GLU A 79 9.51 18.47 15.39
N GLY A 80 10.27 18.99 14.42
CA GLY A 80 11.18 18.22 13.55
C GLY A 80 12.63 18.12 14.03
N GLY A 81 12.95 18.61 15.24
CA GLY A 81 14.29 18.48 15.83
C GLY A 81 14.74 17.01 15.89
N MET A 82 15.91 16.68 15.34
CA MET A 82 16.34 15.29 15.19
C MET A 82 17.80 15.04 15.58
N VAL A 83 18.03 13.99 16.37
CA VAL A 83 19.37 13.43 16.61
C VAL A 83 19.52 12.17 15.76
N VAL A 84 20.55 12.09 14.91
CA VAL A 84 20.82 10.92 14.07
C VAL A 84 22.13 10.28 14.46
N VAL A 85 22.11 8.98 14.72
CA VAL A 85 23.27 8.18 15.09
C VAL A 85 23.60 7.19 13.97
N PHE A 86 24.83 7.24 13.47
CA PHE A 86 25.38 6.28 12.52
C PHE A 86 26.26 5.27 13.25
N HIS A 87 25.80 4.02 13.35
CA HIS A 87 26.51 2.94 14.02
C HIS A 87 27.01 1.88 13.02
N ARG A 88 28.31 1.60 13.07
CA ARG A 88 28.96 0.47 12.44
C ARG A 88 29.06 -0.63 13.48
N ASP A 89 29.03 -1.88 13.01
CA ASP A 89 29.44 -3.13 13.68
C ASP A 89 29.04 -3.32 15.17
N GLY A 90 28.25 -4.38 15.43
CA GLY A 90 27.67 -4.71 16.74
C GLY A 90 26.25 -4.19 16.97
N THR A 91 25.70 -4.45 18.16
CA THR A 91 24.36 -3.99 18.58
C THR A 91 24.42 -2.59 19.19
N LEU A 92 23.51 -1.70 18.76
CA LEU A 92 23.35 -0.36 19.34
C LEU A 92 22.45 -0.44 20.59
N HIS A 93 23.04 -0.55 21.76
CA HIS A 93 22.31 -0.53 23.04
C HIS A 93 22.18 0.90 23.59
N LEU A 94 20.94 1.32 23.87
CA LEU A 94 20.59 2.71 24.22
C LEU A 94 19.74 2.80 25.50
N ASP A 95 19.81 1.80 26.37
CA ASP A 95 19.29 1.83 27.75
C ASP A 95 17.84 2.39 27.90
N GLY A 96 16.92 1.97 27.01
CA GLY A 96 15.49 2.34 27.09
C GLY A 96 15.07 3.57 26.26
N LEU A 97 15.98 4.20 25.53
CA LEU A 97 15.61 5.23 24.56
C LEU A 97 14.80 4.64 23.39
N VAL A 98 13.69 5.30 23.06
CA VAL A 98 12.82 4.92 21.95
C VAL A 98 13.28 5.62 20.68
N CYS A 99 13.51 4.84 19.63
CA CYS A 99 13.88 5.36 18.33
C CYS A 99 12.64 5.81 17.55
N HIS A 100 12.71 7.00 16.95
CA HIS A 100 11.68 7.52 16.06
C HIS A 100 11.75 6.87 14.68
N ARG A 101 12.96 6.60 14.17
CA ARG A 101 13.14 5.87 12.90
C ARG A 101 14.49 5.17 12.85
N THR A 102 14.49 3.91 12.44
CA THR A 102 15.73 3.14 12.22
C THR A 102 15.78 2.57 10.82
N THR A 103 16.97 2.59 10.22
CA THR A 103 17.29 1.93 8.94
C THR A 103 18.50 1.02 9.14
N SER A 104 18.43 -0.21 8.62
CA SER A 104 19.56 -1.14 8.61
C SER A 104 20.12 -1.33 7.19
N PHE A 105 21.43 -1.55 7.10
CA PHE A 105 22.14 -1.76 5.84
C PHE A 105 22.85 -3.13 5.92
N PRO A 106 22.22 -4.22 5.43
CA PRO A 106 22.60 -5.60 5.75
C PRO A 106 23.96 -6.02 5.20
N THR A 107 24.41 -5.45 4.08
CA THR A 107 25.75 -5.71 3.56
C THR A 107 26.83 -4.90 4.28
N GLY A 108 26.44 -3.82 4.98
CA GLY A 108 27.36 -2.84 5.56
C GLY A 108 28.37 -2.31 4.54
N ALA A 109 28.13 -2.52 3.24
CA ALA A 109 29.13 -2.39 2.20
C ALA A 109 28.51 -1.96 0.87
N VAL A 110 29.17 -1.03 0.20
CA VAL A 110 28.84 -0.59 -1.17
C VAL A 110 30.03 -0.91 -2.06
N CYS A 111 29.78 -1.61 -3.17
CA CYS A 111 30.79 -1.99 -4.14
C CYS A 111 30.64 -1.12 -5.40
N VAL A 112 31.76 -0.53 -5.85
CA VAL A 112 31.80 0.37 -7.01
C VAL A 112 33.02 0.03 -7.85
N ALA A 113 32.90 0.12 -9.18
CA ALA A 113 34.05 -0.07 -10.05
C ALA A 113 35.12 1.00 -9.74
N ASN A 114 36.39 0.60 -9.68
CA ASN A 114 37.53 1.49 -9.46
C ASN A 114 37.90 2.23 -10.76
N ASP A 115 36.93 2.93 -11.34
CA ASP A 115 37.04 3.66 -12.60
C ASP A 115 36.78 5.15 -12.35
N ASP A 116 37.52 6.03 -13.04
CA ASP A 116 37.44 7.48 -12.81
C ASP A 116 36.07 8.06 -13.19
N GLU A 117 35.44 7.58 -14.27
CA GLU A 117 34.11 8.02 -14.69
C GLU A 117 33.04 7.51 -13.72
N VAL A 118 33.17 6.27 -13.24
CA VAL A 118 32.25 5.70 -12.24
C VAL A 118 32.37 6.42 -10.90
N LEU A 119 33.59 6.66 -10.40
CA LEU A 119 33.81 7.40 -9.15
C LEU A 119 33.35 8.86 -9.26
N ASP A 120 33.51 9.47 -10.43
CA ASP A 120 32.97 10.77 -10.73
C ASP A 120 31.45 10.77 -10.77
N SER A 121 30.81 9.80 -11.42
CA SER A 121 29.34 9.72 -11.53
C SER A 121 28.66 9.57 -10.17
N PHE A 122 29.37 9.00 -9.19
CA PHE A 122 28.90 8.86 -7.83
C PHE A 122 28.92 10.19 -7.05
N ALA A 123 29.79 11.14 -7.43
CA ALA A 123 29.88 12.43 -6.76
C ALA A 123 28.60 13.28 -6.97
N PRO A 124 28.07 13.48 -8.19
CA PRO A 124 26.76 14.07 -8.46
C PRO A 124 25.60 13.33 -7.80
N PHE A 125 25.69 12.00 -7.68
CA PHE A 125 24.64 11.18 -7.05
C PHE A 125 24.56 11.42 -5.54
N ILE A 126 25.69 11.39 -4.83
CA ILE A 126 25.77 11.77 -3.41
C ILE A 126 25.44 13.26 -3.22
N ALA A 127 25.74 14.06 -4.24
CA ALA A 127 25.58 15.49 -4.22
C ALA A 127 24.17 16.01 -4.54
N GLY A 128 23.38 15.22 -5.26
CA GLY A 128 22.09 15.62 -5.80
C GLY A 128 22.12 16.53 -7.03
N PHE A 129 23.29 16.97 -7.56
CA PHE A 129 23.37 17.80 -8.78
C PHE A 129 24.77 17.80 -9.46
N VAL A 130 24.87 18.41 -10.65
CA VAL A 130 26.11 18.55 -11.46
C VAL A 130 26.52 20.04 -11.55
N MET A 131 27.78 20.35 -11.23
CA MET A 131 28.35 21.71 -11.31
C MET A 131 28.55 22.14 -12.78
N GLN A 132 28.23 23.40 -13.12
CA GLN A 132 28.41 23.94 -14.48
C GLN A 132 29.80 24.55 -14.76
N ASP A 133 30.60 24.81 -13.72
CA ASP A 133 31.96 25.36 -13.85
C ASP A 133 33.00 24.22 -13.97
N ALA A 134 33.50 24.03 -15.19
CA ALA A 134 34.34 22.89 -15.58
C ALA A 134 35.70 22.83 -14.87
N GLU A 135 36.27 23.97 -14.46
CA GLU A 135 37.62 24.00 -13.87
C GLU A 135 37.61 23.75 -12.36
N ALA A 136 36.62 24.32 -11.63
CA ALA A 136 36.44 24.05 -10.21
C ALA A 136 36.01 22.58 -9.94
N ASP A 137 35.15 22.04 -10.80
CA ASP A 137 34.68 20.65 -10.75
C ASP A 137 35.84 19.65 -10.96
N LYS A 138 36.77 19.95 -11.86
CA LYS A 138 37.93 19.10 -12.16
C LYS A 138 38.87 18.93 -10.96
N ALA A 139 39.15 20.00 -10.23
CA ALA A 139 40.00 19.94 -9.03
C ALA A 139 39.34 19.14 -7.89
N ILE A 140 38.02 19.29 -7.72
CA ILE A 140 37.24 18.58 -6.70
C ILE A 140 37.16 17.09 -7.01
N ARG A 141 36.91 16.70 -8.26
CA ARG A 141 36.85 15.29 -8.69
C ARG A 141 38.17 14.56 -8.47
N VAL A 142 39.30 15.23 -8.70
CA VAL A 142 40.63 14.65 -8.42
C VAL A 142 40.80 14.33 -6.93
N GLU A 143 40.43 15.25 -6.04
CA GLU A 143 40.50 15.01 -4.59
C GLU A 143 39.48 13.97 -4.12
N TRP A 144 38.27 13.98 -4.68
CA TRP A 144 37.24 12.98 -4.43
C TRP A 144 37.71 11.56 -4.77
N ARG A 145 38.23 11.34 -5.99
CA ARG A 145 38.76 10.04 -6.42
C ARG A 145 39.89 9.55 -5.50
N LYS A 146 40.76 10.45 -5.04
CA LYS A 146 41.82 10.11 -4.06
C LYS A 146 41.22 9.60 -2.75
N VAL A 147 40.22 10.28 -2.21
CA VAL A 147 39.51 9.85 -0.99
C VAL A 147 38.83 8.50 -1.19
N CYS A 148 38.14 8.29 -2.31
CA CYS A 148 37.52 7.01 -2.64
C CYS A 148 38.53 5.86 -2.65
N ARG A 149 39.66 6.04 -3.33
CA ARG A 149 40.72 5.01 -3.41
C ARG A 149 41.43 4.76 -2.09
N ALA A 150 41.57 5.79 -1.27
CA ALA A 150 42.19 5.66 0.05
C ALA A 150 41.30 4.94 1.06
N LEU A 151 39.98 5.15 0.99
CA LEU A 151 39.01 4.58 1.95
C LEU A 151 38.40 3.25 1.50
N GLY A 152 38.43 2.93 0.21
CA GLY A 152 37.87 1.70 -0.35
C GLY A 152 38.79 0.48 -0.16
N ARG A 153 38.22 -0.65 0.26
CA ARG A 153 38.92 -1.95 0.33
C ARG A 153 38.85 -2.68 -1.00
N ARG A 154 39.85 -3.51 -1.32
CA ARG A 154 39.87 -4.37 -2.51
C ARG A 154 39.73 -5.84 -2.11
N GLU A 155 38.80 -6.56 -2.72
CA GLU A 155 38.63 -8.00 -2.52
C GLU A 155 39.34 -8.81 -3.61
N LYS A 156 39.83 -10.01 -3.28
CA LYS A 156 40.55 -10.88 -4.22
C LYS A 156 39.68 -11.37 -5.38
N THR A 157 38.37 -11.50 -5.16
CA THR A 157 37.39 -11.99 -6.14
C THR A 157 37.04 -10.94 -7.21
N HIS A 158 37.18 -9.64 -6.90
CA HIS A 158 36.85 -8.53 -7.80
C HIS A 158 37.89 -7.39 -7.67
N PRO A 159 39.13 -7.57 -8.17
CA PRO A 159 40.24 -6.62 -7.95
C PRO A 159 40.03 -5.24 -8.58
N ASN A 160 39.09 -5.13 -9.54
CA ASN A 160 38.74 -3.89 -10.24
C ASN A 160 37.65 -3.07 -9.54
N HIS A 161 37.23 -3.45 -8.32
CA HIS A 161 36.21 -2.75 -7.55
C HIS A 161 36.75 -2.26 -6.20
N LEU A 162 36.19 -1.14 -5.73
CA LEU A 162 36.37 -0.61 -4.37
C LEU A 162 35.13 -0.94 -3.54
N VAL A 163 35.36 -1.44 -2.33
CA VAL A 163 34.32 -1.75 -1.34
C VAL A 163 34.40 -0.76 -0.18
N PHE A 164 33.35 0.02 0.01
CA PHE A 164 33.24 1.00 1.10
C PHE A 164 32.40 0.44 2.25
N SER A 165 32.81 0.65 3.50
CA SER A 165 31.98 0.30 4.65
C SER A 165 30.90 1.38 4.90
N SER A 166 29.63 0.98 4.81
CA SER A 166 28.47 1.75 5.27
C SER A 166 28.26 1.54 6.77
N PRO A 167 27.63 2.49 7.50
CA PRO A 167 26.99 2.16 8.78
C PRO A 167 26.05 0.96 8.61
N ASN A 168 26.01 0.07 9.60
CA ASN A 168 25.11 -1.09 9.62
C ASN A 168 23.71 -0.67 10.10
N ILE A 169 23.66 0.35 10.96
CA ILE A 169 22.44 0.90 11.56
C ILE A 169 22.52 2.44 11.52
N MET A 170 21.43 3.07 11.09
CA MET A 170 21.16 4.48 11.25
C MET A 170 19.90 4.63 12.12
N ALA A 171 20.03 5.31 13.26
CA ALA A 171 18.93 5.50 14.20
C ALA A 171 18.66 6.99 14.41
N ALA A 172 17.40 7.39 14.31
CA ALA A 172 16.93 8.76 14.50
C ALA A 172 16.08 8.88 15.77
N PHE A 173 16.32 9.94 16.53
CA PHE A 173 15.64 10.25 17.79
C PHE A 173 15.07 11.65 17.72
N ASN A 174 13.90 11.84 18.31
CA ASN A 174 13.31 13.14 18.55
C ASN A 174 13.21 13.35 20.08
N LYS A 175 12.71 14.52 20.50
CA LYS A 175 12.54 14.85 21.94
C LYS A 175 11.71 13.83 22.73
N HIS A 176 10.88 13.02 22.07
CA HIS A 176 10.03 12.02 22.71
C HIS A 176 10.73 10.68 22.98
N ALA A 177 12.00 10.52 22.57
CA ALA A 177 12.76 9.28 22.79
C ALA A 177 12.88 8.87 24.27
N THR A 178 12.69 9.80 25.20
CA THR A 178 12.77 9.59 26.67
C THR A 178 11.41 9.35 27.32
N THR A 179 10.33 9.20 26.56
CA THR A 179 8.93 9.13 27.08
C THR A 179 8.48 7.72 27.49
N LEU A 180 9.33 6.70 27.34
CA LEU A 180 9.03 5.33 27.74
C LEU A 180 8.53 5.19 29.19
N PRO A 181 9.07 5.93 30.20
CA PRO A 181 8.56 5.87 31.57
C PRO A 181 7.07 6.22 31.73
N GLU A 182 6.50 7.04 30.83
CA GLU A 182 5.06 7.37 30.85
C GLU A 182 4.20 6.14 30.55
N LEU A 183 4.63 5.32 29.58
CA LEU A 183 3.96 4.07 29.27
C LEU A 183 4.22 3.07 30.39
N THR A 184 5.45 3.05 30.95
CA THR A 184 5.81 2.05 31.94
C THR A 184 5.12 2.14 33.28
N ALA A 185 4.60 3.31 33.61
CA ALA A 185 3.70 3.50 34.73
C ALA A 185 2.29 2.90 34.52
N GLN A 186 1.89 2.62 33.27
CA GLN A 186 0.51 2.25 32.92
C GLN A 186 0.34 0.78 32.54
N VAL A 187 1.33 0.21 31.85
CA VAL A 187 1.32 -1.17 31.35
C VAL A 187 2.42 -1.95 32.05
N SER A 188 2.28 -3.25 32.24
CA SER A 188 3.37 -4.10 32.76
C SER A 188 4.40 -4.42 31.68
N TRP A 189 5.62 -4.76 32.07
CA TRP A 189 6.74 -5.03 31.14
C TRP A 189 7.36 -6.39 31.44
N LEU A 190 8.00 -6.94 30.43
CA LEU A 190 8.89 -8.08 30.63
C LEU A 190 10.20 -7.61 31.28
N GLU A 191 10.54 -8.20 32.43
CA GLU A 191 11.88 -8.09 33.01
C GLU A 191 12.82 -9.05 32.28
N GLY A 192 13.89 -8.53 31.67
CA GLY A 192 14.87 -9.31 30.90
C GLY A 192 14.54 -9.45 29.41
N GLU A 193 15.17 -10.42 28.74
CA GLU A 193 15.04 -10.61 27.30
C GLU A 193 13.81 -11.45 26.92
N LYS A 194 13.01 -10.98 25.95
CA LYS A 194 11.93 -11.76 25.38
C LYS A 194 12.49 -12.82 24.43
N TRP A 195 12.27 -14.09 24.78
CA TRP A 195 12.56 -15.18 23.85
C TRP A 195 11.52 -15.23 22.72
N VAL A 196 11.97 -15.02 21.47
CA VAL A 196 11.19 -15.26 20.24
C VAL A 196 11.78 -16.43 19.44
N LYS A 197 11.02 -17.06 18.54
CA LYS A 197 11.48 -18.21 17.74
C LYS A 197 12.35 -17.80 16.55
N ASN A 198 12.06 -16.66 15.92
CA ASN A 198 12.87 -16.13 14.82
C ASN A 198 14.28 -15.73 15.30
N TRP A 199 15.33 -16.16 14.60
CA TRP A 199 16.70 -15.89 15.04
C TRP A 199 17.12 -14.43 14.80
N GLU A 200 16.71 -13.79 13.69
CA GLU A 200 17.05 -12.40 13.38
C GLU A 200 16.46 -11.46 14.43
N ALA A 201 15.19 -11.68 14.78
CA ALA A 201 14.51 -10.89 15.80
C ALA A 201 15.19 -11.02 17.18
N ARG A 202 15.79 -12.17 17.52
CA ARG A 202 16.55 -12.33 18.78
C ARG A 202 17.81 -11.48 18.83
N LEU A 203 18.38 -11.11 17.68
CA LEU A 203 19.57 -10.25 17.63
C LEU A 203 19.22 -8.77 17.83
N HIS A 204 17.92 -8.44 17.90
CA HIS A 204 17.44 -7.09 18.12
C HIS A 204 17.11 -6.86 19.60
N HIS A 205 17.52 -5.71 20.11
CA HIS A 205 17.22 -5.28 21.48
C HIS A 205 16.14 -4.20 21.47
N PRO A 206 14.87 -4.53 21.78
CA PRO A 206 13.79 -3.55 21.86
C PRO A 206 14.06 -2.52 22.97
N ALA A 207 13.42 -1.36 22.89
CA ALA A 207 13.47 -0.37 23.97
C ALA A 207 12.81 -0.93 25.24
N ALA A 208 11.66 -1.59 25.06
CA ALA A 208 11.02 -2.42 26.07
C ALA A 208 9.99 -3.36 25.44
N VAL A 209 9.58 -4.39 26.19
CA VAL A 209 8.51 -5.31 25.79
C VAL A 209 7.34 -5.12 26.74
N ALA A 210 6.30 -4.45 26.27
CA ALA A 210 5.04 -4.26 26.99
C ALA A 210 4.27 -5.57 27.01
N ARG A 211 3.77 -5.97 28.18
CA ARG A 211 2.98 -7.19 28.38
C ARG A 211 1.56 -6.83 28.80
N PRO A 212 0.70 -6.41 27.86
CA PRO A 212 -0.70 -6.13 28.16
C PRO A 212 -1.41 -7.41 28.61
N THR A 213 -2.10 -7.35 29.74
CA THR A 213 -2.97 -8.43 30.26
C THR A 213 -4.46 -8.13 30.08
N GLU A 214 -4.80 -6.94 29.60
CA GLU A 214 -6.17 -6.47 29.41
C GLU A 214 -6.22 -5.59 28.16
N ILE A 215 -7.37 -5.50 27.51
CA ILE A 215 -7.54 -4.72 26.27
C ILE A 215 -7.15 -3.24 26.48
N ARG A 216 -7.47 -2.67 27.65
CA ARG A 216 -7.10 -1.29 28.00
C ARG A 216 -5.57 -1.04 27.95
N HIS A 217 -4.76 -2.04 28.29
CA HIS A 217 -3.31 -1.93 28.23
C HIS A 217 -2.82 -1.84 26.78
N VAL A 218 -3.46 -2.56 25.86
CA VAL A 218 -3.20 -2.44 24.42
C VAL A 218 -3.56 -1.04 23.91
N GLN A 219 -4.72 -0.51 24.34
CA GLN A 219 -5.13 0.85 24.01
C GLN A 219 -4.13 1.89 24.52
N GLN A 220 -3.62 1.74 25.75
CA GLN A 220 -2.59 2.63 26.31
C GLN A 220 -1.28 2.60 25.52
N CYS A 221 -0.83 1.43 25.06
CA CYS A 221 0.33 1.34 24.16
C CYS A 221 0.13 2.17 22.87
N VAL A 222 -1.05 2.04 22.25
CA VAL A 222 -1.40 2.78 21.03
C VAL A 222 -1.56 4.28 21.30
N GLN A 223 -2.21 4.67 22.40
CA GLN A 223 -2.36 6.07 22.81
C GLN A 223 -1.01 6.74 23.03
N TRP A 224 -0.08 6.05 23.70
CA TRP A 224 1.28 6.52 23.90
C TRP A 224 2.01 6.70 22.56
N ALA A 225 1.89 5.73 21.65
CA ALA A 225 2.49 5.80 20.32
C ALA A 225 1.94 6.98 19.50
N LEU A 226 0.62 7.18 19.53
CA LEU A 226 -0.06 8.29 18.87
C LEU A 226 0.34 9.66 19.45
N LYS A 227 0.42 9.76 20.78
CA LYS A 227 0.80 11.00 21.50
C LYS A 227 2.22 11.45 21.18
N HIS A 228 3.14 10.50 21.01
CA HIS A 228 4.58 10.79 20.92
C HIS A 228 5.19 10.51 19.53
N GLY A 229 4.36 10.17 18.53
CA GLY A 229 4.82 9.85 17.18
C GLY A 229 5.81 8.68 17.14
N SER A 230 5.55 7.65 17.97
CA SER A 230 6.40 6.47 18.12
C SER A 230 5.82 5.27 17.36
N ASN A 231 6.70 4.36 16.93
CA ASN A 231 6.30 3.11 16.29
C ASN A 231 6.26 1.95 17.30
N LEU A 232 5.47 0.93 17.00
CA LEU A 232 5.30 -0.28 17.78
C LEU A 232 5.56 -1.52 16.92
N THR A 233 6.04 -2.60 17.56
CA THR A 233 5.96 -3.96 17.01
C THR A 233 4.94 -4.79 17.81
N VAL A 234 4.48 -5.91 17.24
CA VAL A 234 3.55 -6.83 17.90
C VAL A 234 4.13 -8.24 17.92
N VAL A 235 4.03 -8.90 19.07
CA VAL A 235 4.47 -10.28 19.27
C VAL A 235 3.26 -11.16 19.55
N GLY A 236 2.92 -12.02 18.59
CA GLY A 236 2.02 -13.16 18.79
C GLY A 236 2.84 -14.41 19.14
N GLY A 237 2.93 -15.37 18.20
CA GLY A 237 3.73 -16.60 18.38
C GLY A 237 5.26 -16.42 18.30
N GLY A 238 5.79 -15.22 18.02
CA GLY A 238 7.23 -14.94 18.01
C GLY A 238 8.02 -15.52 16.82
N HIS A 239 7.35 -15.86 15.71
CA HIS A 239 7.98 -16.52 14.55
C HIS A 239 8.45 -15.55 13.45
N SER A 240 8.05 -14.28 13.49
CA SER A 240 8.41 -13.29 12.47
C SER A 240 9.69 -12.53 12.84
N GLY A 241 10.45 -12.11 11.83
CA GLY A 241 11.56 -11.15 11.99
C GLY A 241 11.10 -9.77 12.46
N HIS A 242 9.81 -9.46 12.34
CA HIS A 242 9.22 -8.18 12.76
C HIS A 242 8.84 -8.11 14.24
N CYS A 243 8.95 -9.21 14.99
CA CYS A 243 8.49 -9.26 16.37
C CYS A 243 9.26 -8.31 17.29
N LEU A 244 10.58 -8.23 17.14
CA LEU A 244 11.46 -7.38 17.95
C LEU A 244 12.27 -6.48 17.02
N TYR A 245 12.48 -5.22 17.40
CA TYR A 245 13.26 -4.28 16.60
C TYR A 245 14.10 -3.37 17.51
N PRO A 246 15.32 -2.96 17.09
CA PRO A 246 16.21 -2.20 17.95
C PRO A 246 15.57 -0.89 18.43
N SER A 247 15.56 -0.67 19.75
CA SER A 247 15.06 0.58 20.37
C SER A 247 13.59 0.90 20.05
N VAL A 248 12.77 -0.10 19.74
CA VAL A 248 11.32 0.03 19.52
C VAL A 248 10.57 -0.68 20.65
N VAL A 249 9.37 -0.21 21.00
CA VAL A 249 8.50 -0.89 21.96
C VAL A 249 7.75 -2.04 21.28
N SER A 250 7.86 -3.24 21.85
CA SER A 250 7.15 -4.43 21.39
C SER A 250 5.94 -4.73 22.28
N VAL A 251 4.77 -4.95 21.68
CA VAL A 251 3.53 -5.33 22.38
C VAL A 251 3.37 -6.84 22.35
N ASP A 252 3.53 -7.49 23.51
CA ASP A 252 3.48 -8.94 23.67
C ASP A 252 2.07 -9.42 23.99
N MET A 253 1.44 -10.04 23.00
CA MET A 253 0.05 -10.49 23.08
C MET A 253 -0.09 -11.86 23.76
N SER A 254 0.98 -12.43 24.33
CA SER A 254 0.96 -13.79 24.89
C SER A 254 0.03 -13.98 26.08
N ALA A 255 -0.49 -12.91 26.70
CA ALA A 255 -1.50 -13.00 27.77
C ALA A 255 -2.93 -13.17 27.24
N PHE A 256 -3.15 -12.92 25.94
CA PHE A 256 -4.42 -13.14 25.25
C PHE A 256 -4.36 -14.53 24.58
N ASP A 257 -4.45 -15.58 25.39
CA ASP A 257 -4.20 -16.98 25.00
C ASP A 257 -5.43 -17.90 25.12
N GLN A 258 -6.63 -17.31 25.21
CA GLN A 258 -7.87 -18.08 25.33
C GLN A 258 -8.43 -18.54 23.99
N VAL A 259 -8.98 -19.75 23.99
CA VAL A 259 -9.69 -20.35 22.86
C VAL A 259 -11.09 -20.75 23.31
N HIS A 260 -12.14 -20.35 22.61
CA HIS A 260 -13.53 -20.70 22.91
C HIS A 260 -14.16 -21.41 21.71
N ILE A 261 -14.95 -22.46 21.99
CA ILE A 261 -15.71 -23.20 20.98
C ILE A 261 -17.18 -22.84 21.19
N LEU A 262 -17.84 -22.35 20.13
CA LEU A 262 -19.27 -22.06 20.16
C LEU A 262 -20.00 -23.05 19.27
N THR A 263 -20.97 -23.74 19.85
CA THR A 263 -21.83 -24.69 19.14
C THR A 263 -23.06 -23.97 18.58
N ALA A 264 -23.75 -24.60 17.62
CA ALA A 264 -24.95 -24.05 17.02
C ALA A 264 -26.09 -23.78 18.04
N GLU A 265 -26.03 -24.37 19.23
CA GLU A 265 -27.02 -24.17 20.30
C GLU A 265 -26.81 -22.85 21.07
N ASP A 266 -25.57 -22.35 21.13
CA ASP A 266 -25.16 -21.17 21.91
C ASP A 266 -25.43 -19.83 21.19
N GLY A 267 -25.95 -19.87 19.95
CA GLY A 267 -26.01 -18.72 19.04
C GLY A 267 -27.36 -18.46 18.37
N ARG A 268 -28.49 -18.80 19.03
CA ARG A 268 -29.85 -18.62 18.44
C ARG A 268 -30.21 -17.15 18.14
N GLU A 269 -29.85 -16.69 16.95
CA GLU A 269 -30.78 -15.94 16.08
C GLU A 269 -31.44 -16.96 15.14
N SER A 270 -32.76 -17.09 15.23
CA SER A 270 -33.57 -18.20 14.68
C SER A 270 -33.28 -18.58 13.22
N GLY A 271 -32.98 -19.86 12.96
CA GLY A 271 -33.38 -20.53 11.71
C GLY A 271 -32.31 -21.02 10.71
N SER A 272 -31.02 -21.06 11.05
CA SER A 272 -29.97 -21.55 10.11
C SER A 272 -29.08 -22.64 10.74
N ASN A 273 -28.91 -23.77 10.05
CA ASN A 273 -27.87 -24.79 10.30
C ASN A 273 -26.48 -24.15 10.12
N SER A 274 -26.03 -23.36 11.09
CA SER A 274 -24.77 -22.61 11.00
C SER A 274 -23.62 -23.46 11.53
N ALA A 275 -22.49 -23.46 10.81
CA ALA A 275 -21.27 -24.13 11.22
C ALA A 275 -20.78 -23.59 12.59
N PRO A 276 -20.18 -24.44 13.44
CA PRO A 276 -19.64 -24.00 14.73
C PRO A 276 -18.52 -22.96 14.54
N TRP A 277 -18.29 -22.15 15.57
CA TRP A 277 -17.23 -21.13 15.54
C TRP A 277 -16.14 -21.42 16.56
N ILE A 278 -14.90 -21.11 16.19
CA ILE A 278 -13.74 -21.13 17.08
C ILE A 278 -13.28 -19.68 17.27
N ILE A 279 -13.28 -19.22 18.50
CA ILE A 279 -12.76 -17.89 18.86
C ILE A 279 -11.38 -18.10 19.46
N ALA A 280 -10.36 -17.51 18.85
CA ALA A 280 -8.99 -17.59 19.34
C ALA A 280 -8.43 -16.19 19.57
N GLU A 281 -7.88 -15.97 20.76
CA GLU A 281 -7.14 -14.75 21.07
C GLU A 281 -5.77 -14.71 20.38
N ALA A 282 -5.23 -13.52 20.14
CA ALA A 282 -4.06 -13.31 19.28
C ALA A 282 -2.73 -13.89 19.81
N GLY A 283 -2.67 -14.18 21.12
CA GLY A 283 -1.55 -14.89 21.76
C GLY A 283 -1.60 -16.40 21.59
N CYS A 284 -2.72 -16.97 21.14
CA CYS A 284 -2.88 -18.41 20.92
C CYS A 284 -1.91 -18.94 19.87
N LYS A 285 -1.40 -20.14 20.12
CA LYS A 285 -0.60 -20.90 19.13
C LYS A 285 -1.50 -21.93 18.45
N THR A 286 -1.13 -22.30 17.22
CA THR A 286 -1.86 -23.28 16.42
C THR A 286 -2.11 -24.58 17.19
N GLY A 287 -1.11 -25.11 17.88
CA GLY A 287 -1.24 -26.36 18.62
C GLY A 287 -2.27 -26.28 19.76
N ASP A 288 -2.40 -25.12 20.39
CA ASP A 288 -3.36 -24.90 21.48
C ASP A 288 -4.78 -24.81 20.95
N ILE A 289 -4.97 -24.13 19.80
CA ILE A 289 -6.25 -24.04 19.10
C ILE A 289 -6.69 -25.42 18.60
N ILE A 290 -5.82 -26.14 17.87
CA ILE A 290 -6.14 -27.46 17.30
C ILE A 290 -6.45 -28.46 18.40
N ARG A 291 -5.66 -28.53 19.48
CA ARG A 291 -5.93 -29.46 20.58
C ARG A 291 -7.30 -29.23 21.22
N LYS A 292 -7.68 -27.97 21.45
CA LYS A 292 -8.98 -27.64 22.03
C LYS A 292 -10.14 -27.88 21.06
N ALA A 293 -9.96 -27.54 19.78
CA ALA A 293 -10.96 -27.77 18.74
C ALA A 293 -11.21 -29.26 18.51
N MET A 294 -10.15 -30.06 18.36
CA MET A 294 -10.23 -31.51 18.14
C MET A 294 -10.95 -32.22 19.29
N ALA A 295 -10.72 -31.79 20.54
CA ALA A 295 -11.45 -32.31 21.71
C ALA A 295 -12.96 -32.03 21.67
N ALA A 296 -13.40 -31.03 20.90
CA ALA A 296 -14.80 -30.71 20.64
C ALA A 296 -15.32 -31.26 19.29
N GLY A 297 -14.56 -32.14 18.63
CA GLY A 297 -14.93 -32.76 17.36
C GLY A 297 -14.87 -31.83 16.14
N VAL A 298 -14.22 -30.67 16.27
CA VAL A 298 -14.11 -29.66 15.21
C VAL A 298 -12.65 -29.26 14.95
N THR A 299 -12.39 -28.53 13.87
CA THR A 299 -11.08 -28.01 13.51
C THR A 299 -11.18 -26.71 12.71
N VAL A 300 -10.04 -26.09 12.44
CA VAL A 300 -9.89 -24.92 11.56
C VAL A 300 -8.61 -25.10 10.74
N PRO A 301 -8.56 -24.75 9.44
CA PRO A 301 -7.35 -24.84 8.65
C PRO A 301 -6.30 -23.86 9.19
N LEU A 302 -5.33 -24.34 9.97
CA LEU A 302 -4.20 -23.55 10.46
C LEU A 302 -2.87 -24.08 9.89
N GLY A 303 -1.76 -23.44 10.24
CA GLY A 303 -0.44 -23.86 9.77
C GLY A 303 0.06 -25.18 10.36
N ALA A 304 1.00 -25.83 9.67
CA ALA A 304 1.56 -27.13 10.06
C ALA A 304 2.38 -27.13 11.38
N ARG A 305 2.71 -25.96 11.95
CA ARG A 305 3.62 -25.87 13.11
C ARG A 305 2.86 -25.50 14.38
N PRO A 306 2.93 -26.30 15.45
CA PRO A 306 2.12 -26.10 16.66
C PRO A 306 2.48 -24.83 17.42
N SER A 307 3.71 -24.33 17.30
CA SER A 307 4.15 -23.14 18.03
C SER A 307 3.88 -21.81 17.35
N VAL A 308 3.39 -21.82 16.11
CA VAL A 308 3.13 -20.59 15.34
C VAL A 308 1.84 -19.95 15.84
N GLY A 309 1.76 -18.61 15.85
CA GLY A 309 0.60 -17.85 16.35
C GLY A 309 0.02 -16.89 15.31
N ALA A 310 -0.69 -15.86 15.78
CA ALA A 310 -1.53 -14.96 14.97
C ALA A 310 -0.91 -14.37 13.70
N GLY A 311 0.39 -14.07 13.72
CA GLY A 311 1.07 -13.55 12.53
C GLY A 311 0.86 -14.43 11.28
N LEU A 312 0.76 -15.76 11.43
CA LEU A 312 0.55 -16.65 10.29
C LEU A 312 -0.88 -16.60 9.75
N TRP A 313 -1.88 -16.81 10.60
CA TRP A 313 -3.28 -16.93 10.16
C TRP A 313 -3.92 -15.59 9.80
N LEU A 314 -3.32 -14.46 10.22
CA LEU A 314 -3.64 -13.13 9.70
C LEU A 314 -2.94 -12.81 8.36
N GLN A 315 -1.98 -13.63 7.92
CA GLN A 315 -1.21 -13.42 6.68
C GLN A 315 -1.47 -14.47 5.61
N GLY A 316 -2.58 -15.22 5.70
CA GLY A 316 -2.85 -16.38 4.87
C GLY A 316 -3.00 -17.60 5.74
N GLY A 317 -1.92 -18.35 5.91
CA GLY A 317 -1.87 -19.55 6.75
C GLY A 317 -2.00 -20.80 5.90
N ILE A 318 -0.85 -21.30 5.47
CA ILE A 318 -0.73 -22.51 4.65
C ILE A 318 -0.51 -23.70 5.58
N GLY A 319 -1.34 -24.74 5.43
CA GLY A 319 -1.26 -25.98 6.19
C GLY A 319 -2.02 -27.12 5.50
N HIS A 320 -2.09 -28.28 6.15
CA HIS A 320 -2.54 -29.52 5.51
C HIS A 320 -4.01 -29.52 5.06
N LEU A 321 -4.87 -28.72 5.71
CA LEU A 321 -6.27 -28.57 5.31
C LEU A 321 -6.51 -27.47 4.28
N ALA A 322 -5.47 -26.77 3.84
CA ALA A 322 -5.64 -25.61 2.97
C ALA A 322 -6.27 -25.95 1.62
N ARG A 323 -5.92 -27.11 1.04
CA ARG A 323 -6.53 -27.60 -0.20
C ARG A 323 -8.01 -27.94 -0.05
N MET A 324 -8.45 -28.36 1.14
CA MET A 324 -9.85 -28.72 1.39
C MET A 324 -10.73 -27.52 1.76
N HIS A 325 -10.22 -26.61 2.58
CA HIS A 325 -11.02 -25.54 3.21
C HIS A 325 -10.52 -24.11 2.92
N GLY A 326 -9.47 -23.97 2.10
CA GLY A 326 -8.82 -22.68 1.86
C GLY A 326 -7.78 -22.35 2.95
N LEU A 327 -7.15 -21.19 2.81
CA LEU A 327 -6.13 -20.73 3.77
C LEU A 327 -6.77 -20.45 5.14
N ALA A 328 -5.95 -20.38 6.20
CA ALA A 328 -6.44 -20.04 7.53
C ALA A 328 -7.23 -18.74 7.57
N CYS A 329 -6.75 -17.74 6.82
CA CYS A 329 -7.40 -16.45 6.73
C CYS A 329 -8.77 -16.56 6.06
N ASP A 330 -9.04 -17.54 5.19
CA ASP A 330 -10.33 -17.67 4.50
C ASP A 330 -11.45 -17.98 5.47
N SER A 331 -11.14 -18.75 6.52
CA SER A 331 -12.06 -19.14 7.59
C SER A 331 -12.31 -18.02 8.62
N ILE A 332 -11.62 -16.87 8.52
CA ILE A 332 -11.89 -15.73 9.41
C ILE A 332 -13.20 -15.05 9.00
N VAL A 333 -14.14 -15.00 9.94
CA VAL A 333 -15.47 -14.38 9.76
C VAL A 333 -15.67 -13.11 10.58
N GLY A 334 -14.84 -12.89 11.60
CA GLY A 334 -14.87 -11.68 12.42
C GLY A 334 -13.63 -11.52 13.30
N ALA A 335 -13.46 -10.33 13.88
CA ALA A 335 -12.35 -10.03 14.78
C ALA A 335 -12.67 -8.91 15.76
N VAL A 336 -11.92 -8.87 16.86
CA VAL A 336 -11.84 -7.75 17.80
C VAL A 336 -10.42 -7.20 17.74
N MET A 337 -10.28 -5.88 17.61
CA MET A 337 -8.96 -5.23 17.46
C MET A 337 -8.94 -3.81 18.01
N VAL A 338 -7.75 -3.32 18.36
CA VAL A 338 -7.52 -1.91 18.70
C VAL A 338 -7.02 -1.18 17.46
N SER A 339 -7.73 -0.11 17.09
CA SER A 339 -7.35 0.75 15.97
C SER A 339 -6.12 1.58 16.31
N VAL A 340 -5.19 1.69 15.36
CA VAL A 340 -3.94 2.46 15.55
C VAL A 340 -4.01 3.90 15.06
N ASP A 341 -5.12 4.31 14.46
CA ASP A 341 -5.42 5.73 14.17
C ASP A 341 -5.91 6.51 15.40
N SER A 342 -6.65 5.84 16.29
CA SER A 342 -7.49 6.48 17.31
C SER A 342 -7.44 5.80 18.67
N SER A 343 -6.81 4.63 18.80
CA SER A 343 -6.83 3.74 19.98
C SER A 343 -8.20 3.15 20.35
N GLN A 344 -9.22 3.35 19.51
CA GLN A 344 -10.55 2.81 19.76
C GLN A 344 -10.57 1.28 19.64
N LEU A 345 -11.39 0.65 20.49
CA LEU A 345 -11.65 -0.77 20.42
C LEU A 345 -12.74 -1.04 19.37
N LEU A 346 -12.42 -1.90 18.41
CA LEU A 346 -13.27 -2.21 17.27
C LEU A 346 -13.69 -3.67 17.31
N TYR A 347 -14.90 -3.94 16.83
CA TYR A 347 -15.31 -5.27 16.39
C TYR A 347 -15.77 -5.20 14.93
N ILE A 348 -15.32 -6.16 14.12
CA ILE A 348 -15.57 -6.20 12.68
C ILE A 348 -16.05 -7.59 12.26
N GLY A 349 -16.97 -7.64 11.29
CA GLY A 349 -17.52 -8.90 10.81
C GLY A 349 -18.44 -9.59 11.82
N ARG A 350 -18.47 -10.92 11.80
CA ARG A 350 -19.34 -11.75 12.66
C ARG A 350 -18.67 -12.00 14.02
N VAL A 351 -19.02 -11.18 15.00
CA VAL A 351 -18.60 -11.34 16.40
C VAL A 351 -19.84 -11.66 17.26
N PRO A 352 -19.87 -12.80 17.98
CA PRO A 352 -20.96 -13.15 18.91
C PRO A 352 -21.18 -12.06 19.96
N SER A 353 -22.44 -11.78 20.31
CA SER A 353 -22.79 -10.75 21.31
C SER A 353 -22.04 -10.92 22.64
N GLN A 354 -21.91 -12.15 23.14
CA GLN A 354 -21.20 -12.46 24.38
C GLN A 354 -19.67 -12.27 24.32
N HIS A 355 -19.10 -12.15 23.12
CA HIS A 355 -17.68 -11.90 22.89
C HIS A 355 -17.41 -10.49 22.36
N ARG A 356 -18.42 -9.60 22.32
CA ARG A 356 -18.24 -8.17 22.01
C ARG A 356 -17.81 -7.45 23.29
N PRO A 357 -16.59 -6.89 23.36
CA PRO A 357 -16.18 -6.15 24.54
C PRO A 357 -17.04 -4.90 24.77
N VAL A 358 -17.22 -4.53 26.03
CA VAL A 358 -17.94 -3.30 26.40
C VAL A 358 -17.20 -2.09 25.82
N GLY A 359 -17.94 -1.19 25.18
CA GLY A 359 -17.39 0.01 24.55
C GLY A 359 -16.74 -0.20 23.19
N ALA A 360 -16.74 -1.43 22.65
CA ALA A 360 -16.28 -1.68 21.29
C ALA A 360 -17.25 -1.09 20.26
N VAL A 361 -16.72 -0.44 19.23
CA VAL A 361 -17.49 0.23 18.17
C VAL A 361 -17.40 -0.57 16.87
N ARG A 362 -18.46 -0.54 16.08
CA ARG A 362 -18.46 -1.08 14.73
C ARG A 362 -18.16 0.05 13.74
N PRO A 363 -17.01 0.03 13.05
CA PRO A 363 -16.65 1.11 12.13
C PRO A 363 -17.41 0.98 10.80
N GLU A 364 -17.64 2.09 10.10
CA GLU A 364 -18.32 2.10 8.79
C GLU A 364 -17.55 1.31 7.72
N ASN A 365 -16.21 1.29 7.81
CA ASN A 365 -15.32 0.56 6.92
C ASN A 365 -14.99 -0.86 7.40
N GLU A 366 -15.81 -1.49 8.27
CA GLU A 366 -15.52 -2.82 8.84
C GLU A 366 -15.21 -3.89 7.78
N GLY A 367 -15.83 -3.80 6.60
CA GLY A 367 -15.61 -4.74 5.51
C GLY A 367 -14.20 -4.65 4.92
N ASP A 368 -13.63 -3.43 4.85
CA ASP A 368 -12.27 -3.22 4.39
C ASP A 368 -11.25 -3.70 5.42
N LEU A 369 -11.49 -3.45 6.72
CA LEU A 369 -10.63 -3.93 7.81
C LEU A 369 -10.65 -5.46 7.90
N LEU A 370 -11.84 -6.08 7.81
CA LEU A 370 -11.97 -7.54 7.84
C LEU A 370 -11.25 -8.16 6.63
N TRP A 371 -11.45 -7.59 5.44
CA TRP A 371 -10.74 -8.01 4.24
C TRP A 371 -9.21 -7.89 4.40
N ALA A 372 -8.73 -6.82 5.04
CA ALA A 372 -7.32 -6.53 5.23
C ALA A 372 -6.60 -7.51 6.17
N ILE A 373 -7.21 -7.81 7.33
CA ILE A 373 -6.64 -8.77 8.29
C ILE A 373 -6.65 -10.21 7.74
N LYS A 374 -7.42 -10.49 6.69
CA LYS A 374 -7.40 -11.76 5.96
C LYS A 374 -6.24 -11.82 4.95
N GLY A 375 -5.01 -11.54 5.39
CA GLY A 375 -3.82 -11.71 4.54
C GLY A 375 -2.71 -10.67 4.72
N ALA A 376 -3.01 -9.49 5.25
CA ALA A 376 -2.00 -8.44 5.45
C ALA A 376 -1.50 -8.32 6.90
N GLY A 377 -1.83 -9.28 7.75
CA GLY A 377 -1.26 -9.40 9.09
C GLY A 377 -1.67 -8.24 9.99
N THR A 378 -0.71 -7.76 10.77
CA THR A 378 -0.89 -6.69 11.75
C THR A 378 -0.79 -5.28 11.15
N ASN A 379 -0.93 -5.11 9.83
CA ASN A 379 -0.73 -3.81 9.19
C ASN A 379 -1.77 -2.74 9.63
N PHE A 380 -2.95 -3.15 10.07
CA PHE A 380 -4.12 -2.26 10.21
C PHE A 380 -4.65 -2.11 11.64
N GLY A 381 -3.95 -2.70 12.61
CA GLY A 381 -4.27 -2.58 14.03
C GLY A 381 -3.77 -3.76 14.85
N ILE A 382 -3.94 -3.68 16.17
CA ILE A 382 -3.54 -4.75 17.09
C ILE A 382 -4.75 -5.64 17.35
N VAL A 383 -4.75 -6.82 16.73
CA VAL A 383 -5.82 -7.82 16.88
C VAL A 383 -5.80 -8.40 18.29
N ILE A 384 -6.95 -8.43 18.94
CA ILE A 384 -7.17 -9.04 20.25
C ILE A 384 -7.62 -10.49 20.09
N SER A 385 -8.62 -10.72 19.25
CA SER A 385 -9.15 -12.06 18.97
C SER A 385 -9.76 -12.16 17.57
N VAL A 386 -9.85 -13.39 17.07
CA VAL A 386 -10.43 -13.73 15.78
C VAL A 386 -11.45 -14.84 15.93
N ILE A 387 -12.50 -14.76 15.12
CA ILE A 387 -13.57 -15.75 15.01
C ILE A 387 -13.36 -16.49 13.70
N PHE A 388 -13.14 -17.79 13.81
CA PHE A 388 -13.05 -18.73 12.70
C PHE A 388 -14.34 -19.50 12.53
N GLU A 389 -14.75 -19.68 11.27
CA GLU A 389 -15.63 -20.77 10.89
C GLU A 389 -14.90 -22.11 11.08
N ALA A 390 -15.57 -23.07 11.71
CA ALA A 390 -14.99 -24.36 12.06
C ALA A 390 -15.59 -25.50 11.22
N TYR A 391 -14.79 -26.55 11.06
CA TYR A 391 -15.09 -27.73 10.24
C TYR A 391 -15.07 -28.99 11.10
N ALA A 392 -15.62 -30.09 10.62
CA ALA A 392 -15.53 -31.38 11.31
C ALA A 392 -14.06 -31.83 11.43
N ALA A 393 -13.67 -32.33 12.60
CA ALA A 393 -12.31 -32.82 12.85
C ALA A 393 -12.00 -34.06 11.97
N PRO A 394 -10.94 -34.01 11.13
CA PRO A 394 -10.55 -35.14 10.30
C PRO A 394 -9.45 -35.99 10.96
N MET A 395 -9.35 -37.23 10.50
CA MET A 395 -8.19 -38.08 10.64
C MET A 395 -7.32 -37.98 9.38
N PHE A 396 -6.00 -38.14 9.53
CA PHE A 396 -5.00 -38.03 8.47
C PHE A 396 -4.29 -39.35 8.23
N SER A 397 -4.21 -39.76 6.98
CA SER A 397 -3.37 -40.85 6.47
C SER A 397 -2.12 -40.23 5.83
N ILE A 398 -0.93 -40.65 6.29
CA ILE A 398 0.35 -40.06 5.91
C ILE A 398 1.25 -41.16 5.35
N ARG A 399 1.82 -40.92 4.17
CA ARG A 399 2.75 -41.85 3.48
C ARG A 399 3.99 -41.12 3.03
N ASN A 400 5.14 -41.78 3.14
CA ASN A 400 6.45 -41.18 2.83
C ASN A 400 7.26 -42.05 1.86
N TRP A 401 8.01 -41.37 0.98
CA TRP A 401 8.99 -41.97 0.06
C TRP A 401 10.25 -41.11 0.01
N VAL A 402 11.42 -41.74 -0.01
CA VAL A 402 12.72 -41.08 -0.18
C VAL A 402 13.52 -41.79 -1.27
N VAL A 403 13.86 -41.06 -2.32
CA VAL A 403 14.63 -41.59 -3.46
C VAL A 403 15.98 -40.89 -3.56
N GLN A 404 17.04 -41.67 -3.74
CA GLN A 404 18.37 -41.16 -4.08
C GLN A 404 18.43 -40.84 -5.57
N LEU A 405 18.95 -39.66 -5.90
CA LEU A 405 19.07 -39.17 -7.27
C LEU A 405 20.53 -39.24 -7.71
N SER A 406 20.77 -39.88 -8.85
CA SER A 406 22.11 -40.10 -9.39
C SER A 406 22.71 -38.87 -10.06
N ASP A 407 21.87 -38.05 -10.71
CA ASP A 407 22.29 -36.83 -11.40
C ASP A 407 21.16 -35.80 -11.54
N ASN A 408 21.50 -34.63 -12.12
CA ASN A 408 20.56 -33.53 -12.34
C ASN A 408 19.49 -33.84 -13.41
N LEU A 409 19.73 -34.78 -14.31
CA LEU A 409 18.75 -35.19 -15.31
C LEU A 409 17.65 -36.02 -14.65
N GLU A 410 18.04 -36.97 -13.79
CA GLU A 410 17.12 -37.76 -12.99
C GLU A 410 16.30 -36.87 -12.05
N ALA A 411 16.94 -35.92 -11.37
CA ALA A 411 16.27 -34.96 -10.49
C ALA A 411 15.14 -34.20 -11.22
N ARG A 412 15.44 -33.66 -12.42
CA ARG A 412 14.46 -32.96 -13.26
C ARG A 412 13.33 -33.87 -13.72
N ARG A 413 13.66 -35.10 -14.13
CA ARG A 413 12.64 -36.09 -14.54
C ARG A 413 11.69 -36.42 -13.38
N LYS A 414 12.22 -36.71 -12.19
CA LYS A 414 11.41 -37.02 -10.99
C LYS A 414 10.53 -35.85 -10.57
N LEU A 415 11.03 -34.62 -10.64
CA LEU A 415 10.21 -33.42 -10.39
C LEU A 415 9.06 -33.30 -11.40
N SER A 416 9.33 -33.56 -12.69
CA SER A 416 8.29 -33.54 -13.74
C SER A 416 7.26 -34.65 -13.55
N ASP A 417 7.72 -35.88 -13.31
CA ASP A 417 6.84 -37.04 -13.09
C ASP A 417 5.95 -36.81 -11.85
N PHE A 418 6.54 -36.31 -10.76
CA PHE A 418 5.79 -35.97 -9.55
C PHE A 418 4.71 -34.91 -9.79
N ASP A 419 5.04 -33.81 -10.47
CA ASP A 419 4.09 -32.74 -10.79
C ASP A 419 2.93 -33.25 -11.66
N ASP A 420 3.25 -33.87 -12.81
CA ASP A 420 2.27 -34.22 -13.84
C ASP A 420 1.44 -35.48 -13.50
N LEU A 421 2.06 -36.46 -12.83
CA LEU A 421 1.45 -37.78 -12.63
C LEU A 421 0.91 -37.99 -11.22
N VAL A 422 1.43 -37.27 -10.22
CA VAL A 422 0.98 -37.35 -8.83
C VAL A 422 0.20 -36.09 -8.45
N ALA A 423 0.92 -34.99 -8.23
CA ALA A 423 0.37 -33.81 -7.56
C ALA A 423 -0.88 -33.29 -8.26
N ARG A 424 -0.83 -33.10 -9.59
CA ARG A 424 -1.96 -32.56 -10.37
C ARG A 424 -3.21 -33.46 -10.37
N LYS A 425 -3.06 -34.75 -10.11
CA LYS A 425 -4.17 -35.73 -10.14
C LYS A 425 -4.77 -36.00 -8.77
N LEU A 426 -4.17 -35.48 -7.70
CA LEU A 426 -4.68 -35.70 -6.35
C LEU A 426 -6.03 -35.01 -6.14
N PRO A 427 -6.99 -35.68 -5.49
CA PRO A 427 -8.25 -35.06 -5.11
C PRO A 427 -8.04 -33.95 -4.08
N GLN A 428 -9.09 -33.18 -3.82
CA GLN A 428 -9.03 -31.99 -2.96
C GLN A 428 -8.77 -32.31 -1.48
N ASN A 429 -9.16 -33.50 -1.03
CA ASN A 429 -8.90 -34.00 0.33
C ASN A 429 -7.48 -34.56 0.52
N CYS A 430 -6.67 -34.57 -0.54
CA CYS A 430 -5.28 -35.02 -0.51
C CYS A 430 -4.31 -33.90 -0.88
N SER A 431 -3.09 -33.97 -0.34
CA SER A 431 -1.96 -33.12 -0.71
C SER A 431 -0.66 -33.93 -0.78
N ALA A 432 0.30 -33.47 -1.58
CA ALA A 432 1.63 -34.08 -1.66
C ALA A 432 2.72 -33.03 -1.57
N ASP A 433 3.51 -33.08 -0.50
CA ASP A 433 4.66 -32.22 -0.32
C ASP A 433 5.92 -32.91 -0.84
N ALA A 434 6.81 -32.14 -1.46
CA ALA A 434 8.09 -32.63 -1.95
C ALA A 434 9.28 -31.90 -1.31
N TYR A 435 10.38 -32.62 -1.13
CA TYR A 435 11.60 -32.14 -0.48
C TYR A 435 12.81 -32.45 -1.35
N LEU A 436 13.62 -31.43 -1.61
CA LEU A 436 14.95 -31.58 -2.23
C LEU A 436 16.01 -31.20 -1.21
N TYR A 437 16.85 -32.16 -0.86
CA TYR A 437 17.91 -31.97 0.12
C TYR A 437 19.09 -32.88 -0.20
N TRP A 438 20.20 -32.67 0.50
CA TRP A 438 21.38 -33.46 0.33
C TRP A 438 21.74 -34.19 1.62
N ASP A 439 22.11 -35.45 1.49
CA ASP A 439 22.54 -36.28 2.61
C ASP A 439 23.61 -37.28 2.16
N ILE A 440 24.60 -37.54 3.03
CA ILE A 440 25.72 -38.49 2.81
C ILE A 440 26.34 -38.41 1.39
N GLY A 441 26.58 -37.19 0.89
CA GLY A 441 27.22 -37.01 -0.42
C GLY A 441 26.32 -37.22 -1.64
N GLN A 442 25.00 -37.37 -1.46
CA GLN A 442 24.03 -37.61 -2.54
C GLN A 442 22.80 -36.70 -2.45
N LEU A 443 22.23 -36.40 -3.62
CA LEU A 443 20.96 -35.66 -3.74
C LEU A 443 19.78 -36.60 -3.45
N HIS A 444 18.83 -36.14 -2.65
CA HIS A 444 17.63 -36.90 -2.30
C HIS A 444 16.36 -36.14 -2.71
N PHE A 445 15.36 -36.91 -3.15
CA PHE A 445 14.01 -36.44 -3.41
C PHE A 445 13.03 -37.17 -2.48
N GLY A 446 12.51 -36.45 -1.50
CA GLY A 446 11.51 -36.96 -0.57
C GLY A 446 10.11 -36.50 -0.97
N VAL A 447 9.11 -37.36 -0.79
CA VAL A 447 7.70 -37.02 -1.00
C VAL A 447 6.87 -37.52 0.18
N THR A 448 5.98 -36.66 0.68
CA THR A 448 5.01 -37.01 1.72
C THR A 448 3.61 -36.71 1.21
N THR A 449 2.71 -37.70 1.22
CA THR A 449 1.31 -37.49 0.89
C THR A 449 0.46 -37.48 2.15
N PHE A 450 -0.51 -36.58 2.20
CA PHE A 450 -1.51 -36.47 3.25
C PHE A 450 -2.88 -36.68 2.64
N GLU A 451 -3.68 -37.57 3.23
CA GLU A 451 -5.09 -37.76 2.92
C GLU A 451 -5.93 -37.50 4.17
N SER A 452 -6.97 -36.69 4.05
CA SER A 452 -7.86 -36.36 5.15
C SER A 452 -9.25 -36.97 4.96
N SER A 453 -9.80 -37.52 6.03
CA SER A 453 -11.13 -38.16 6.08
C SER A 453 -11.85 -37.81 7.38
N THR A 454 -13.14 -37.47 7.27
CA THR A 454 -14.03 -37.23 8.42
C THR A 454 -14.91 -38.44 8.77
N THR A 455 -14.85 -39.50 7.96
CA THR A 455 -15.55 -40.78 8.18
C THR A 455 -14.59 -41.80 8.79
N GLU A 456 -15.04 -42.56 9.80
CA GLU A 456 -14.25 -43.55 10.57
C GLU A 456 -13.57 -44.65 9.71
N ALA A 457 -13.94 -44.79 8.44
CA ALA A 457 -13.33 -45.74 7.51
C ALA A 457 -12.08 -45.16 6.82
N ILE A 458 -10.99 -44.96 7.56
CA ILE A 458 -9.66 -44.96 6.92
C ILE A 458 -9.26 -46.42 6.77
N SER A 459 -9.21 -46.92 5.53
CA SER A 459 -8.79 -48.29 5.27
C SER A 459 -7.32 -48.45 5.69
N GLU A 460 -7.05 -49.23 6.75
CA GLU A 460 -5.70 -49.59 7.19
C GLU A 460 -4.95 -50.49 6.18
N THR A 461 -5.61 -50.89 5.08
CA THR A 461 -5.02 -51.72 4.04
C THR A 461 -4.28 -50.86 3.01
N PRO A 462 -3.03 -51.23 2.63
CA PRO A 462 -2.38 -50.69 1.44
C PRO A 462 -3.33 -50.83 0.25
N MET A 463 -3.49 -49.79 -0.57
CA MET A 463 -4.26 -49.91 -1.81
C MET A 463 -3.70 -51.08 -2.62
N SER A 464 -4.54 -52.06 -2.94
CA SER A 464 -4.17 -53.26 -3.70
C SER A 464 -3.86 -53.01 -5.19
N THR A 465 -3.74 -51.74 -5.59
CA THR A 465 -3.27 -51.26 -6.90
C THR A 465 -2.16 -50.24 -6.66
N PRO A 466 -0.98 -50.38 -7.31
CA PRO A 466 0.13 -49.46 -7.11
C PRO A 466 -0.32 -48.04 -7.41
N THR A 467 -0.17 -47.16 -6.43
CA THR A 467 -0.47 -45.74 -6.64
C THR A 467 0.49 -45.18 -7.69
N PRO A 468 0.12 -44.13 -8.45
CA PRO A 468 1.04 -43.45 -9.37
C PRO A 468 2.36 -43.07 -8.69
N VAL A 469 2.31 -42.77 -7.38
CA VAL A 469 3.47 -42.46 -6.54
C VAL A 469 4.44 -43.65 -6.43
N GLU A 470 3.95 -44.85 -6.13
CA GLU A 470 4.80 -46.05 -6.03
C GLU A 470 5.45 -46.41 -7.37
N THR A 471 4.76 -46.16 -8.47
CA THR A 471 5.32 -46.38 -9.82
C THR A 471 6.48 -45.41 -10.12
N ILE A 472 6.45 -44.22 -9.52
CA ILE A 472 7.44 -43.16 -9.76
C ILE A 472 8.56 -43.19 -8.72
N LEU A 473 8.26 -43.49 -7.46
CA LEU A 473 9.21 -43.38 -6.34
C LEU A 473 9.64 -44.73 -5.76
N GLY A 474 9.00 -45.85 -6.15
CA GLY A 474 9.30 -47.17 -5.61
C GLY A 474 8.48 -47.53 -4.37
N SER A 475 9.01 -48.40 -3.52
CA SER A 475 8.33 -48.88 -2.31
C SER A 475 8.15 -47.76 -1.29
N GLU A 476 7.00 -47.78 -0.60
CA GLU A 476 6.71 -46.90 0.54
C GLU A 476 7.66 -47.16 1.71
N ASP A 477 8.19 -46.08 2.32
CA ASP A 477 9.11 -46.18 3.45
C ASP A 477 8.39 -46.22 4.80
N ASN A 478 7.26 -45.51 4.92
CA ASN A 478 6.51 -45.38 6.18
C ASN A 478 5.05 -44.94 5.95
N PHE A 479 4.12 -45.53 6.71
CA PHE A 479 2.69 -45.21 6.74
C PHE A 479 2.18 -45.05 8.17
N GLN A 480 1.40 -44.00 8.42
CA GLN A 480 0.77 -43.73 9.71
C GLN A 480 -0.61 -43.09 9.55
N VAL A 481 -1.52 -43.39 10.48
CA VAL A 481 -2.81 -42.72 10.61
C VAL A 481 -2.84 -41.98 11.95
N VAL A 482 -3.09 -40.66 11.89
CA VAL A 482 -3.05 -39.77 13.06
C VAL A 482 -4.19 -38.76 13.02
N ASP A 483 -4.53 -38.21 14.17
CA ASP A 483 -5.43 -37.06 14.24
C ASP A 483 -4.67 -35.74 13.96
N GLY A 484 -5.37 -34.60 13.99
CA GLY A 484 -4.75 -33.29 13.75
C GLY A 484 -3.67 -32.90 14.77
N VAL A 485 -3.63 -33.52 15.96
CA VAL A 485 -2.60 -33.28 16.96
C VAL A 485 -1.37 -34.14 16.67
N GLY A 486 -1.57 -35.43 16.38
CA GLY A 486 -0.50 -36.37 16.01
C GLY A 486 0.20 -36.00 14.70
N LEU A 487 -0.48 -35.29 13.80
CA LEU A 487 0.09 -34.75 12.56
C LEU A 487 1.32 -33.86 12.81
N PHE A 488 1.39 -33.15 13.94
CA PHE A 488 2.55 -32.31 14.29
C PHE A 488 3.83 -33.11 14.54
N ASP A 489 3.71 -34.37 14.97
CA ASP A 489 4.84 -35.24 15.33
C ASP A 489 5.23 -36.18 14.17
N THR A 490 4.28 -36.56 13.31
CA THR A 490 4.49 -37.50 12.21
C THR A 490 5.08 -36.89 10.93
N GLU A 491 5.04 -35.56 10.77
CA GLU A 491 5.53 -34.89 9.55
C GLU A 491 7.03 -35.17 9.30
N MET A 492 7.40 -35.38 8.03
CA MET A 492 8.79 -35.52 7.59
C MET A 492 9.52 -34.18 7.66
N TYR A 493 9.84 -33.74 8.87
CA TYR A 493 10.61 -32.52 9.10
C TYR A 493 12.11 -32.80 9.14
N MET A 494 12.92 -31.76 9.32
CA MET A 494 14.36 -31.85 9.55
C MET A 494 14.81 -32.94 10.53
N SER A 495 13.95 -33.32 11.47
CA SER A 495 14.17 -34.43 12.40
C SER A 495 14.15 -35.79 11.72
N GLY A 496 13.31 -36.00 10.70
CA GLY A 496 13.32 -37.21 9.86
C GLY A 496 14.34 -37.14 8.72
N MET A 497 14.61 -35.95 8.17
CA MET A 497 15.72 -35.74 7.22
C MET A 497 17.07 -36.00 7.92
N HIS A 498 18.04 -36.57 7.21
CA HIS A 498 19.36 -36.93 7.76
C HIS A 498 19.33 -37.99 8.87
N GLY A 499 18.35 -38.90 8.84
CA GLY A 499 18.36 -40.13 9.63
C GLY A 499 18.01 -39.97 11.12
N GLY A 500 17.18 -39.01 11.53
CA GLY A 500 16.65 -38.99 12.91
C GLY A 500 17.57 -38.38 13.96
N HIS A 501 18.81 -38.03 13.62
CA HIS A 501 19.91 -37.97 14.59
C HIS A 501 20.66 -36.64 14.72
N THR A 502 20.05 -35.52 14.35
CA THR A 502 20.63 -34.21 14.67
C THR A 502 20.36 -33.84 16.15
N LYS A 503 21.12 -34.42 17.09
CA LYS A 503 21.08 -34.06 18.53
C LYS A 503 21.48 -32.60 18.82
N SER A 504 21.92 -31.82 17.82
CA SER A 504 22.35 -30.43 17.98
C SER A 504 21.24 -29.45 17.59
N LYS A 505 21.06 -28.40 18.39
CA LYS A 505 20.12 -27.30 18.09
C LYS A 505 20.55 -26.58 16.81
N THR A 506 19.61 -26.29 15.91
CA THR A 506 19.84 -25.56 14.65
C THR A 506 19.24 -24.15 14.69
N SER A 507 19.70 -23.34 13.75
CA SER A 507 19.15 -22.04 13.37
C SER A 507 18.83 -22.06 11.88
N SER A 508 17.81 -21.32 11.46
CA SER A 508 17.34 -21.35 10.08
C SER A 508 16.86 -19.99 9.60
N PHE A 509 17.09 -19.70 8.33
CA PHE A 509 16.54 -18.55 7.62
C PHE A 509 15.81 -19.03 6.36
N LYS A 510 14.65 -18.44 6.04
CA LYS A 510 13.80 -18.94 4.95
C LYS A 510 13.03 -17.85 4.23
N ARG A 511 12.74 -18.11 2.95
CA ARG A 511 11.81 -17.32 2.13
C ARG A 511 10.95 -18.27 1.30
N CYS A 512 9.70 -17.89 1.08
CA CYS A 512 8.73 -18.71 0.37
C CYS A 512 8.20 -18.02 -0.87
N LEU A 513 8.29 -18.70 -2.01
CA LEU A 513 7.84 -18.23 -3.32
C LEU A 513 6.79 -19.19 -3.88
N PHE A 514 5.77 -18.65 -4.54
CA PHE A 514 4.71 -19.43 -5.17
C PHE A 514 5.08 -19.78 -6.60
N LEU A 515 5.13 -21.07 -6.91
CA LEU A 515 5.55 -21.60 -8.20
C LEU A 515 4.38 -22.31 -8.90
N LYS A 516 4.39 -22.24 -10.23
CA LYS A 516 3.53 -23.05 -11.10
C LYS A 516 4.39 -24.06 -11.84
N ARG A 517 3.85 -25.28 -11.99
CA ARG A 517 4.45 -26.36 -12.76
C ARG A 517 5.94 -26.54 -12.48
N ILE A 518 6.28 -27.00 -11.28
CA ILE A 518 7.66 -27.24 -10.83
C ILE A 518 8.43 -28.22 -11.74
N GLY A 519 7.71 -29.04 -12.51
CA GLY A 519 8.28 -29.94 -13.52
C GLY A 519 8.79 -29.24 -14.80
N THR A 520 8.42 -27.98 -15.04
CA THR A 520 8.88 -27.26 -16.22
C THR A 520 10.40 -27.04 -16.17
N LEU A 521 11.06 -27.21 -17.33
CA LEU A 521 12.52 -27.21 -17.44
C LEU A 521 13.19 -26.03 -16.71
N ASN A 522 12.68 -24.82 -16.94
CA ASN A 522 13.23 -23.60 -16.33
C ASN A 522 13.13 -23.60 -14.78
N VAL A 523 12.00 -24.02 -14.22
CA VAL A 523 11.81 -24.06 -12.76
C VAL A 523 12.64 -25.20 -12.15
N ALA A 524 12.58 -26.39 -12.74
CA ALA A 524 13.30 -27.56 -12.27
C ALA A 524 14.83 -27.34 -12.28
N GLU A 525 15.37 -26.67 -13.30
CA GLU A 525 16.80 -26.31 -13.36
C GLU A 525 17.21 -25.38 -12.22
N ILE A 526 16.40 -24.37 -11.90
CA ILE A 526 16.70 -23.46 -10.78
C ILE A 526 16.66 -24.21 -9.44
N LEU A 527 15.66 -25.08 -9.22
CA LEU A 527 15.52 -25.84 -7.98
C LEU A 527 16.69 -26.83 -7.76
N VAL A 528 17.09 -27.53 -8.82
CA VAL A 528 18.22 -28.48 -8.76
C VAL A 528 19.55 -27.74 -8.57
N ALA A 529 19.81 -26.67 -9.32
CA ALA A 529 21.03 -25.87 -9.15
C ALA A 529 21.12 -25.21 -7.77
N ALA A 530 19.98 -24.83 -7.17
CA ALA A 530 19.95 -24.26 -5.84
C ALA A 530 20.48 -25.23 -4.77
N ILE A 531 20.10 -26.51 -4.83
CA ILE A 531 20.53 -27.48 -3.80
C ILE A 531 21.99 -27.93 -4.00
N GLU A 532 22.52 -27.92 -5.22
CA GLU A 532 23.94 -28.16 -5.50
C GLU A 532 24.84 -27.10 -4.85
N THR A 533 24.39 -25.84 -4.87
CA THR A 533 25.16 -24.68 -4.36
C THR A 533 24.92 -24.39 -2.88
N ARG A 534 24.22 -25.27 -2.16
CA ARG A 534 23.89 -25.06 -0.74
C ARG A 534 25.16 -24.87 0.11
N PRO A 535 25.16 -23.94 1.08
CA PRO A 535 26.32 -23.69 1.94
C PRO A 535 26.42 -24.65 3.12
N SER A 536 25.36 -25.41 3.39
CA SER A 536 25.25 -26.35 4.51
C SER A 536 24.49 -27.59 4.06
N PRO A 537 24.90 -28.81 4.50
CA PRO A 537 24.18 -30.05 4.19
C PRO A 537 22.79 -30.10 4.81
N LEU A 538 22.50 -29.27 5.80
CA LEU A 538 21.19 -29.18 6.46
C LEU A 538 20.19 -28.31 5.69
N SER A 539 20.63 -27.55 4.70
CA SER A 539 19.76 -26.68 3.89
C SER A 539 18.95 -27.50 2.89
N TYR A 540 17.70 -27.09 2.66
CA TYR A 540 16.75 -27.84 1.82
C TYR A 540 15.72 -26.93 1.15
N LEU A 541 15.04 -27.48 0.15
CA LEU A 541 13.85 -26.89 -0.48
C LEU A 541 12.63 -27.74 -0.09
N HIS A 542 11.55 -27.09 0.32
CA HIS A 542 10.26 -27.72 0.63
C HIS A 542 9.18 -27.14 -0.28
N LEU A 543 8.54 -28.00 -1.05
CA LEU A 543 7.51 -27.67 -2.03
C LEU A 543 6.16 -28.15 -1.50
N LEU A 544 5.41 -27.25 -0.87
CA LEU A 544 4.07 -27.55 -0.34
C LEU A 544 3.03 -27.44 -1.43
N GLN A 545 2.21 -28.46 -1.63
CA GLN A 545 1.21 -28.43 -2.70
C GLN A 545 0.05 -27.48 -2.37
N GLY A 546 -0.23 -26.57 -3.30
CA GLY A 546 -1.36 -25.63 -3.31
C GLY A 546 -2.56 -26.13 -4.10
N GLY A 547 -3.33 -25.21 -4.68
CA GLY A 547 -4.54 -25.53 -5.44
C GLY A 547 -5.76 -25.87 -4.56
N GLY A 548 -6.75 -26.54 -5.15
CA GLY A 548 -8.01 -26.84 -4.48
C GLY A 548 -8.75 -25.58 -4.01
N ALA A 549 -9.26 -25.62 -2.78
CA ALA A 549 -10.04 -24.52 -2.20
C ALA A 549 -9.27 -23.19 -2.11
N ILE A 550 -7.93 -23.23 -2.08
CA ILE A 550 -7.10 -22.02 -2.12
C ILE A 550 -7.38 -21.22 -3.40
N SER A 551 -7.49 -21.92 -4.54
CA SER A 551 -7.70 -21.34 -5.87
C SER A 551 -9.18 -21.10 -6.20
N ASP A 552 -10.10 -21.77 -5.51
CA ASP A 552 -11.55 -21.53 -5.63
C ASP A 552 -11.94 -20.14 -5.07
N VAL A 553 -11.20 -19.65 -4.08
CA VAL A 553 -11.41 -18.30 -3.52
C VAL A 553 -10.89 -17.24 -4.50
N PRO A 554 -11.70 -16.24 -4.90
CA PRO A 554 -11.25 -15.16 -5.77
C PRO A 554 -10.07 -14.38 -5.19
N ALA A 555 -9.15 -13.95 -6.06
CA ALA A 555 -7.95 -13.20 -5.65
C ALA A 555 -8.26 -11.90 -4.88
N ASP A 556 -9.39 -11.25 -5.15
CA ASP A 556 -9.81 -10.01 -4.49
C ASP A 556 -10.69 -10.23 -3.25
N ALA A 557 -11.05 -11.48 -2.91
CA ALA A 557 -11.91 -11.81 -1.77
C ALA A 557 -11.26 -11.51 -0.40
N THR A 558 -9.93 -11.49 -0.35
CA THR A 558 -9.14 -11.23 0.87
C THR A 558 -7.87 -10.46 0.53
N ALA A 559 -7.16 -9.89 1.51
CA ALA A 559 -5.86 -9.27 1.27
C ALA A 559 -4.82 -10.23 0.68
N PHE A 560 -4.92 -11.53 0.96
CA PHE A 560 -4.09 -12.55 0.32
C PHE A 560 -4.52 -12.74 -1.15
N GLY A 561 -3.83 -12.03 -2.07
CA GLY A 561 -4.19 -11.99 -3.49
C GLY A 561 -3.48 -13.00 -4.38
N CYS A 562 -2.39 -13.62 -3.92
CA CYS A 562 -1.62 -14.59 -4.69
C CYS A 562 -2.19 -15.99 -4.54
N ARG A 563 -3.26 -16.34 -5.26
CA ARG A 563 -3.98 -17.63 -5.13
C ARG A 563 -3.76 -18.63 -6.27
N ASP A 564 -3.16 -18.16 -7.35
CA ASP A 564 -2.96 -18.94 -8.58
C ASP A 564 -1.55 -19.58 -8.60
N TRP A 565 -1.37 -20.67 -7.85
CA TRP A 565 -0.09 -21.39 -7.75
C TRP A 565 -0.29 -22.88 -7.40
N ASP A 566 0.66 -23.71 -7.83
CA ASP A 566 0.64 -25.16 -7.62
C ASP A 566 1.46 -25.56 -6.40
N PHE A 567 2.56 -24.83 -6.12
CA PHE A 567 3.45 -25.11 -5.00
C PHE A 567 3.93 -23.85 -4.28
N ALA A 568 3.93 -23.88 -2.95
CA ALA A 568 4.65 -22.93 -2.12
C ALA A 568 6.07 -23.49 -1.87
N CYS A 569 7.08 -22.89 -2.51
CA CYS A 569 8.47 -23.29 -2.40
C CYS A 569 9.15 -22.52 -1.26
N VAL A 570 9.35 -23.19 -0.13
CA VAL A 570 10.10 -22.67 1.03
C VAL A 570 11.58 -23.03 0.86
N VAL A 571 12.38 -22.02 0.58
CA VAL A 571 13.85 -22.13 0.52
C VAL A 571 14.39 -21.95 1.94
N THR A 572 14.98 -23.00 2.52
CA THR A 572 15.41 -22.98 3.93
C THR A 572 16.92 -23.18 4.06
N GLY A 573 17.62 -22.12 4.42
CA GLY A 573 19.03 -22.17 4.81
C GLY A 573 19.16 -22.57 6.27
N VAL A 574 19.92 -23.61 6.58
CA VAL A 574 20.02 -24.16 7.94
C VAL A 574 21.48 -24.34 8.35
N TRP A 575 21.80 -23.98 9.59
CA TRP A 575 23.13 -24.17 10.17
C TRP A 575 23.04 -24.58 11.65
N PRO A 576 24.11 -25.18 12.23
CA PRO A 576 24.18 -25.44 13.66
C PRO A 576 24.12 -24.14 14.47
N ARG A 577 23.33 -24.09 15.55
CA ARG A 577 23.12 -22.85 16.33
C ARG A 577 24.41 -22.29 16.93
N GLN A 578 25.40 -23.14 17.20
CA GLN A 578 26.72 -22.70 17.69
C GLN A 578 27.50 -21.88 16.64
N GLN A 579 27.06 -21.88 15.39
CA GLN A 579 27.63 -21.12 14.28
C GLN A 579 26.84 -19.84 13.96
N ASP A 580 25.89 -19.42 14.82
CA ASP A 580 25.25 -18.11 14.69
C ASP A 580 26.31 -16.99 14.63
N GLY A 581 26.14 -16.02 13.73
CA GLY A 581 27.08 -14.91 13.51
C GLY A 581 28.35 -15.25 12.70
N THR A 582 28.59 -16.52 12.36
CA THR A 582 29.75 -16.94 11.56
C THR A 582 29.55 -16.77 10.05
N GLU A 583 30.60 -17.06 9.27
CA GLU A 583 30.55 -17.06 7.81
C GLU A 583 29.50 -18.04 7.26
N VAL A 584 29.30 -19.20 7.91
CA VAL A 584 28.33 -20.21 7.46
C VAL A 584 26.91 -19.69 7.55
N ALA A 585 26.55 -19.02 8.65
CA ALA A 585 25.25 -18.38 8.82
C ALA A 585 25.01 -17.29 7.76
N ARG A 586 26.02 -16.45 7.52
CA ARG A 586 25.96 -15.40 6.48
C ARG A 586 25.82 -15.98 5.07
N ALA A 587 26.56 -17.05 4.76
CA ALA A 587 26.47 -17.77 3.50
C ALA A 587 25.08 -18.43 3.32
N ALA A 588 24.50 -19.00 4.36
CA ALA A 588 23.13 -19.57 4.34
C ALA A 588 22.07 -18.51 4.05
N VAL A 589 22.12 -17.35 4.72
CA VAL A 589 21.21 -16.22 4.45
C VAL A 589 21.37 -15.72 3.02
N GLN A 590 22.61 -15.53 2.55
CA GLN A 590 22.89 -15.07 1.20
C GLN A 590 22.40 -16.08 0.13
N TRP A 591 22.59 -17.37 0.39
CA TRP A 591 22.10 -18.44 -0.49
C TRP A 591 20.58 -18.39 -0.64
N VAL A 592 19.83 -18.23 0.46
CA VAL A 592 18.35 -18.09 0.40
C VAL A 592 17.95 -16.91 -0.48
N TYR A 593 18.60 -15.75 -0.34
CA TYR A 593 18.30 -14.58 -1.18
C TYR A 593 18.66 -14.79 -2.65
N ASN A 594 19.79 -15.45 -2.94
CA ASN A 594 20.20 -15.75 -4.31
C ASN A 594 19.17 -16.68 -4.99
N VAL A 595 18.77 -17.75 -4.31
CA VAL A 595 17.76 -18.68 -4.84
C VAL A 595 16.40 -17.99 -5.00
N ALA A 596 15.97 -17.20 -4.00
CA ALA A 596 14.74 -16.42 -4.09
C ALA A 596 14.77 -15.45 -5.27
N SER A 597 15.89 -14.77 -5.51
CA SER A 597 16.06 -13.84 -6.65
C SER A 597 16.00 -14.55 -8.00
N ASN A 598 16.54 -15.77 -8.09
CA ASN A 598 16.48 -16.58 -9.31
C ASN A 598 15.06 -17.12 -9.58
N LEU A 599 14.32 -17.50 -8.54
CA LEU A 599 12.94 -17.96 -8.65
C LEU A 599 11.93 -16.83 -8.87
N LEU A 600 12.25 -15.60 -8.45
CA LEU A 600 11.32 -14.46 -8.47
C LEU A 600 10.70 -14.17 -9.86
N PRO A 601 11.44 -14.20 -10.99
CA PRO A 601 10.88 -13.95 -12.32
C PRO A 601 9.87 -15.01 -12.77
N VAL A 602 10.01 -16.26 -12.30
CA VAL A 602 9.12 -17.39 -12.64
C VAL A 602 8.05 -17.65 -11.59
N SER A 603 8.10 -16.94 -10.46
CA SER A 603 7.11 -17.04 -9.39
C SER A 603 5.81 -16.30 -9.72
N SER A 604 4.69 -16.86 -9.25
CA SER A 604 3.35 -16.25 -9.30
C SER A 604 3.08 -15.30 -8.11
N GLY A 605 3.93 -15.36 -7.09
CA GLY A 605 3.86 -14.49 -5.91
C GLY A 605 4.87 -14.89 -4.84
N VAL A 606 4.85 -14.18 -3.72
CA VAL A 606 5.73 -14.42 -2.56
C VAL A 606 4.86 -14.52 -1.31
N TYR A 607 5.24 -15.37 -0.36
CA TYR A 607 4.49 -15.47 0.88
C TYR A 607 4.93 -14.41 1.91
N GLY A 608 4.05 -13.44 2.19
CA GLY A 608 4.33 -12.31 3.09
C GLY A 608 4.66 -12.70 4.55
N ALA A 609 4.24 -13.87 5.01
CA ALA A 609 4.50 -14.33 6.39
C ALA A 609 5.98 -14.74 6.63
N ASP A 610 6.71 -15.06 5.56
CA ASP A 610 8.14 -15.42 5.63
C ASP A 610 9.07 -14.23 5.37
N LEU A 611 8.51 -13.04 5.14
CA LEU A 611 9.28 -11.81 4.99
C LEU A 611 9.63 -11.21 6.36
N GLY A 612 10.74 -10.48 6.40
CA GLY A 612 11.25 -9.82 7.58
C GLY A 612 11.63 -8.36 7.29
N PRO A 613 12.30 -7.70 8.26
CA PRO A 613 12.67 -6.29 8.15
C PRO A 613 13.94 -6.05 7.30
N ASP A 614 14.49 -7.09 6.67
CA ASP A 614 15.68 -6.95 5.83
C ASP A 614 15.33 -6.15 4.56
N PRO A 615 16.08 -5.09 4.22
CA PRO A 615 15.81 -4.29 3.03
C PRO A 615 15.72 -5.09 1.73
N ARG A 616 16.41 -6.23 1.63
CA ARG A 616 16.36 -7.13 0.46
C ARG A 616 14.97 -7.73 0.24
N ASP A 617 14.14 -7.81 1.29
CA ASP A 617 12.76 -8.26 1.17
C ASP A 617 11.85 -7.25 0.47
N THR A 618 12.27 -5.99 0.27
CA THR A 618 11.45 -4.97 -0.41
C THR A 618 11.02 -5.42 -1.80
N ALA A 619 11.93 -6.03 -2.58
CA ALA A 619 11.61 -6.54 -3.91
C ALA A 619 10.67 -7.76 -3.86
N LEU A 620 10.78 -8.58 -2.82
CA LEU A 620 9.93 -9.75 -2.60
C LEU A 620 8.52 -9.33 -2.15
N ALA A 621 8.42 -8.37 -1.24
CA ALA A 621 7.18 -7.83 -0.72
C ALA A 621 6.29 -7.18 -1.79
N ALA A 622 6.91 -6.61 -2.84
CA ALA A 622 6.19 -6.09 -4.00
C ALA A 622 5.34 -7.17 -4.72
N LYS A 623 5.62 -8.46 -4.51
CA LYS A 623 4.86 -9.60 -5.04
C LYS A 623 4.05 -10.36 -3.96
N ALA A 624 3.95 -9.84 -2.73
CA ALA A 624 3.31 -10.57 -1.63
C ALA A 624 1.78 -10.57 -1.67
N PHE A 625 1.18 -9.54 -2.28
CA PHE A 625 -0.27 -9.29 -2.23
C PHE A 625 -0.97 -9.37 -3.59
N GLY A 626 -0.21 -9.65 -4.67
CA GLY A 626 -0.73 -9.69 -6.03
C GLY A 626 -1.48 -8.40 -6.41
N PRO A 627 -2.67 -8.48 -7.02
CA PRO A 627 -3.43 -7.30 -7.45
C PRO A 627 -3.95 -6.42 -6.29
N ASN A 628 -3.90 -6.91 -5.05
CA ASN A 628 -4.48 -6.23 -3.89
C ASN A 628 -3.56 -5.19 -3.26
N LEU A 629 -2.28 -5.16 -3.65
CA LEU A 629 -1.27 -4.29 -3.07
C LEU A 629 -1.67 -2.80 -3.05
N PRO A 630 -2.23 -2.22 -4.13
CA PRO A 630 -2.60 -0.81 -4.11
C PRO A 630 -3.75 -0.50 -3.14
N ARG A 631 -4.71 -1.43 -2.99
CA ARG A 631 -5.82 -1.28 -2.04
C ARG A 631 -5.31 -1.30 -0.60
N LEU A 632 -4.37 -2.18 -0.29
CA LEU A 632 -3.73 -2.23 1.03
C LEU A 632 -2.94 -0.96 1.33
N ALA A 633 -2.20 -0.43 0.35
CA ALA A 633 -1.45 0.83 0.51
C ALA A 633 -2.38 2.01 0.85
N ARG A 634 -3.51 2.15 0.15
CA ARG A 634 -4.53 3.18 0.47
C ARG A 634 -5.13 2.99 1.85
N LEU A 635 -5.52 1.77 2.19
CA LEU A 635 -6.11 1.48 3.49
C LEU A 635 -5.11 1.76 4.61
N LYS A 636 -3.80 1.59 4.37
CA LYS A 636 -2.77 1.84 5.38
C LYS A 636 -2.68 3.34 5.70
N GLN A 637 -2.88 4.22 4.73
CA GLN A 637 -2.92 5.67 4.96
C GLN A 637 -4.07 6.09 5.86
N THR A 638 -5.24 5.46 5.73
CA THR A 638 -6.43 5.82 6.52
C THR A 638 -6.45 5.13 7.88
N ALA A 639 -6.08 3.85 7.95
CA ALA A 639 -6.12 3.06 9.19
C ALA A 639 -4.86 3.22 10.07
N ASP A 640 -3.74 3.68 9.51
CA ASP A 640 -2.50 3.95 10.25
C ASP A 640 -1.70 5.12 9.63
N PRO A 641 -2.27 6.34 9.59
CA PRO A 641 -1.65 7.52 8.97
C PRO A 641 -0.31 7.90 9.61
N ARG A 642 -0.14 7.61 10.90
CA ARG A 642 1.09 7.89 11.66
C ARG A 642 2.09 6.75 11.61
N ASN A 643 1.77 5.68 10.87
CA ASN A 643 2.61 4.50 10.71
C ASN A 643 3.03 3.89 12.06
N VAL A 644 2.13 3.86 13.05
CA VAL A 644 2.34 3.25 14.37
C VAL A 644 2.81 1.81 14.20
N LEU A 645 2.20 1.03 13.30
CA LEU A 645 2.61 -0.33 12.97
C LEU A 645 3.54 -0.33 11.76
N ALA A 646 4.72 0.27 11.93
CA ALA A 646 5.76 0.38 10.91
C ALA A 646 6.45 -0.95 10.58
N TYR A 647 6.39 -1.91 11.50
CA TYR A 647 7.13 -3.17 11.44
C TYR A 647 6.17 -4.34 11.18
N ALA A 648 5.60 -4.33 9.99
CA ALA A 648 4.80 -5.42 9.44
C ALA A 648 5.30 -5.70 8.01
N CYS A 649 4.66 -6.66 7.30
CA CYS A 649 4.96 -6.89 5.89
C CYS A 649 4.85 -5.56 5.14
N PRO A 650 5.92 -5.08 4.49
CA PRO A 650 5.97 -3.72 4.01
C PRO A 650 4.97 -3.52 2.87
N LEU A 651 4.17 -2.46 3.01
CA LEU A 651 3.30 -1.96 1.97
C LEU A 651 4.02 -0.79 1.28
N PRO A 652 3.92 -0.67 -0.06
CA PRO A 652 4.52 0.45 -0.75
C PRO A 652 3.95 1.74 -0.18
N LYS A 653 4.84 2.70 0.08
CA LYS A 653 4.39 4.07 0.26
C LYS A 653 3.70 4.46 -1.04
N THR A 654 2.48 4.97 -0.91
CA THR A 654 1.80 5.58 -2.03
C THR A 654 2.77 6.57 -2.67
N PRO A 655 2.93 6.55 -4.01
CA PRO A 655 3.75 7.55 -4.69
C PRO A 655 3.33 8.94 -4.20
N THR A 656 4.31 9.81 -4.05
CA THR A 656 4.12 11.23 -3.73
C THR A 656 2.95 11.77 -4.52
N GLU A 657 2.08 12.56 -3.86
CA GLU A 657 0.84 13.12 -4.40
C GLU A 657 0.98 13.47 -5.89
N GLN A 658 0.34 12.68 -6.77
CA GLN A 658 0.15 13.10 -8.15
C GLN A 658 -0.62 14.42 -8.09
N LYS A 659 0.05 15.53 -8.37
CA LYS A 659 -0.52 16.86 -8.25
C LYS A 659 -1.70 17.03 -9.20
N LEU A 660 -1.66 16.35 -10.35
CA LEU A 660 -2.71 16.39 -11.35
C LEU A 660 -2.87 15.05 -12.10
N ILE A 661 -4.11 14.56 -12.15
CA ILE A 661 -4.53 13.43 -12.99
C ILE A 661 -5.50 13.97 -14.04
N ILE A 662 -5.20 13.75 -15.32
CA ILE A 662 -6.01 14.22 -16.46
C ILE A 662 -6.63 13.03 -17.18
N LEU A 663 -7.94 12.94 -17.15
CA LEU A 663 -8.74 11.95 -17.86
C LEU A 663 -9.03 12.45 -19.28
N VAL A 664 -8.42 11.82 -20.27
CA VAL A 664 -8.57 12.20 -21.67
C VAL A 664 -9.67 11.36 -22.32
N THR A 665 -10.85 11.97 -22.49
CA THR A 665 -12.07 11.33 -23.00
C THR A 665 -12.40 11.79 -24.41
N GLY A 666 -13.41 11.17 -25.04
CA GLY A 666 -13.83 11.52 -26.40
C GLY A 666 -14.15 10.32 -27.28
N ALA A 667 -14.74 10.58 -28.45
CA ALA A 667 -15.17 9.54 -29.38
C ALA A 667 -13.99 8.79 -30.03
N SER A 668 -14.27 7.63 -30.64
CA SER A 668 -13.30 6.95 -31.52
C SER A 668 -12.86 7.88 -32.67
N GLY A 669 -11.58 7.85 -33.01
CA GLY A 669 -11.01 8.69 -34.06
C GLY A 669 -10.77 10.15 -33.68
N ALA A 670 -11.11 10.59 -32.46
CA ALA A 670 -10.93 11.97 -32.02
C ALA A 670 -9.45 12.38 -31.79
N GLY A 671 -8.53 11.41 -31.66
CA GLY A 671 -7.10 11.69 -31.47
C GLY A 671 -6.64 11.79 -30.02
N LYS A 672 -7.40 11.24 -29.06
CA LYS A 672 -7.10 11.29 -27.61
C LYS A 672 -5.66 10.93 -27.24
N ASP A 673 -5.18 9.77 -27.70
CA ASP A 673 -3.83 9.29 -27.37
C ASP A 673 -2.75 10.23 -27.95
N HIS A 674 -3.00 10.80 -29.12
CA HIS A 674 -2.11 11.79 -29.76
C HIS A 674 -2.05 13.10 -28.97
N CYS A 675 -3.20 13.65 -28.59
CA CYS A 675 -3.27 14.88 -27.78
C CYS A 675 -2.61 14.68 -26.41
N ALA A 676 -2.85 13.54 -25.75
CA ALA A 676 -2.23 13.23 -24.46
C ALA A 676 -0.70 13.21 -24.54
N ASN A 677 -0.13 12.63 -25.61
CA ASN A 677 1.33 12.63 -25.80
C ASN A 677 1.89 14.05 -26.01
N ILE A 678 1.18 14.91 -26.76
CA ILE A 678 1.59 16.32 -26.93
C ILE A 678 1.58 17.05 -25.59
N TRP A 679 0.53 16.88 -24.79
CA TRP A 679 0.42 17.54 -23.49
C TRP A 679 1.51 17.08 -22.52
N VAL A 680 1.89 15.79 -22.53
CA VAL A 680 3.06 15.31 -21.79
C VAL A 680 4.33 16.02 -22.24
N SER A 681 4.57 16.19 -23.54
CA SER A 681 5.73 16.94 -24.03
C SER A 681 5.75 18.37 -23.51
N VAL A 682 4.59 19.06 -23.47
CA VAL A 682 4.51 20.42 -22.90
C VAL A 682 4.91 20.44 -21.42
N PHE A 683 4.44 19.50 -20.61
CA PHE A 683 4.85 19.43 -19.19
C PHE A 683 6.34 19.12 -19.00
N LEU A 684 6.94 18.35 -19.91
CA LEU A 684 8.38 18.05 -19.88
C LEU A 684 9.23 19.24 -20.38
N GLU A 685 8.69 20.07 -21.27
CA GLU A 685 9.37 21.22 -21.91
C GLU A 685 9.22 22.54 -21.10
N CYS A 686 8.09 22.77 -20.42
CA CYS A 686 7.79 24.02 -19.71
C CYS A 686 8.46 24.14 -18.32
N THR A 687 9.60 24.84 -18.33
CA THR A 687 10.22 25.75 -17.32
C THR A 687 10.50 25.31 -15.86
N TYR A 688 11.77 25.55 -15.47
CA TYR A 688 12.38 25.70 -14.13
C TYR A 688 12.30 24.58 -13.09
N LYS A 689 11.30 23.69 -13.12
CA LYS A 689 11.23 22.48 -12.28
C LYS A 689 10.76 21.33 -13.16
N ARG A 690 11.63 20.38 -13.50
CA ARG A 690 11.31 19.21 -14.33
C ARG A 690 10.12 18.45 -13.71
N PHE A 691 8.91 18.66 -14.23
CA PHE A 691 7.76 17.83 -13.88
C PHE A 691 7.92 16.45 -14.48
N MET A 692 7.56 15.41 -13.73
CA MET A 692 7.46 14.06 -14.29
C MET A 692 6.04 13.85 -14.81
N ALA A 693 5.90 13.61 -16.12
CA ALA A 693 4.60 13.42 -16.77
C ALA A 693 4.56 12.13 -17.60
N ARG A 694 3.41 11.43 -17.60
CA ARG A 694 3.26 10.16 -18.32
C ARG A 694 1.84 9.96 -18.85
N VAL A 695 1.73 9.32 -20.02
CA VAL A 695 0.46 8.80 -20.57
C VAL A 695 0.31 7.31 -20.26
N VAL A 696 -0.86 6.90 -19.77
CA VAL A 696 -1.24 5.50 -19.58
C VAL A 696 -2.66 5.27 -20.10
N SER A 697 -2.93 4.10 -20.69
CA SER A 697 -4.27 3.71 -21.12
C SER A 697 -4.90 2.76 -20.10
N ILE A 698 -6.04 3.14 -19.53
CA ILE A 698 -6.79 2.31 -18.56
C ILE A 698 -7.30 1.01 -19.18
N SER A 699 -7.47 1.00 -20.51
CA SER A 699 -7.96 -0.15 -21.25
C SER A 699 -6.90 -1.25 -21.46
N ASP A 700 -5.65 -1.05 -21.04
CA ASP A 700 -4.56 -2.00 -21.30
C ASP A 700 -4.69 -3.29 -20.51
N ALA A 701 -5.18 -3.23 -19.26
CA ALA A 701 -5.50 -4.41 -18.46
C ALA A 701 -6.56 -5.27 -19.14
N THR A 702 -7.69 -4.66 -19.52
CA THR A 702 -8.76 -5.34 -20.24
C THR A 702 -8.32 -5.91 -21.58
N LYS A 703 -7.46 -5.22 -22.34
CA LYS A 703 -6.90 -5.76 -23.59
C LYS A 703 -6.09 -7.03 -23.34
N ARG A 704 -5.35 -7.10 -22.24
CA ARG A 704 -4.54 -8.27 -21.88
C ARG A 704 -5.41 -9.46 -21.52
N GLU A 705 -6.42 -9.24 -20.69
CA GLU A 705 -7.39 -10.26 -20.29
C GLU A 705 -8.20 -10.76 -21.50
N TYR A 706 -8.68 -9.84 -22.34
CA TYR A 706 -9.37 -10.18 -23.58
C TYR A 706 -8.45 -10.95 -24.55
N ALA A 707 -7.19 -10.56 -24.70
CA ALA A 707 -6.23 -11.29 -25.54
C ALA A 707 -6.03 -12.73 -25.06
N ALA A 708 -5.90 -12.94 -23.75
CA ALA A 708 -5.77 -14.26 -23.16
C ALA A 708 -7.06 -15.09 -23.35
N ALA A 709 -8.23 -14.50 -23.17
CA ALA A 709 -9.51 -15.21 -23.27
C ALA A 709 -9.93 -15.52 -24.71
N ALA A 710 -9.68 -14.60 -25.65
CA ALA A 710 -10.13 -14.70 -27.05
C ALA A 710 -9.04 -15.22 -28.01
N GLY A 711 -7.82 -15.50 -27.51
CA GLY A 711 -6.67 -15.85 -28.34
C GLY A 711 -6.21 -14.73 -29.28
N ALA A 712 -6.52 -13.48 -28.96
CA ALA A 712 -6.12 -12.32 -29.77
C ALA A 712 -4.67 -11.90 -29.47
N ASP A 713 -3.99 -11.29 -30.43
CA ASP A 713 -2.61 -10.83 -30.24
C ASP A 713 -2.58 -9.53 -29.43
N PHE A 714 -2.10 -9.62 -28.19
CA PHE A 714 -2.00 -8.48 -27.27
C PHE A 714 -1.11 -7.34 -27.80
N ASN A 715 0.03 -7.66 -28.40
CA ASN A 715 0.96 -6.64 -28.91
C ASN A 715 0.33 -5.86 -30.08
N ARG A 716 -0.41 -6.57 -30.94
CA ARG A 716 -1.18 -5.94 -32.02
C ARG A 716 -2.36 -5.12 -31.48
N LEU A 717 -3.05 -5.57 -30.44
CA LEU A 717 -4.11 -4.75 -29.80
C LEU A 717 -3.59 -3.41 -29.23
N LEU A 718 -2.31 -3.35 -28.85
CA LEU A 718 -1.67 -2.13 -28.38
C LEU A 718 -1.19 -1.22 -29.52
N ARG A 719 -0.56 -1.80 -30.56
CA ARG A 719 0.20 -1.03 -31.57
C ARG A 719 -0.49 -0.91 -32.94
N ASP A 720 -1.29 -1.89 -33.34
CA ASP A 720 -1.95 -1.95 -34.65
C ASP A 720 -3.37 -1.39 -34.54
N ARG A 721 -3.56 -0.19 -35.10
CA ARG A 721 -4.84 0.54 -35.03
C ARG A 721 -5.96 -0.19 -35.77
N ALA A 722 -5.70 -0.73 -36.95
CA ALA A 722 -6.72 -1.43 -37.74
C ALA A 722 -7.17 -2.72 -37.02
N TYR A 723 -6.21 -3.45 -36.44
CA TYR A 723 -6.49 -4.62 -35.62
C TYR A 723 -7.30 -4.27 -34.37
N LYS A 724 -6.92 -3.20 -33.65
CA LYS A 724 -7.65 -2.71 -32.47
C LYS A 724 -9.09 -2.30 -32.79
N GLU A 725 -9.34 -1.64 -33.92
CA GLU A 725 -10.71 -1.28 -34.36
C GLU A 725 -11.55 -2.53 -34.65
N LYS A 726 -10.98 -3.52 -35.36
CA LYS A 726 -11.65 -4.80 -35.63
C LYS A 726 -12.11 -5.52 -34.35
N HIS A 727 -11.29 -5.51 -33.30
CA HIS A 727 -11.60 -6.18 -32.03
C HIS A 727 -12.41 -5.33 -31.04
N ARG A 728 -12.67 -4.05 -31.33
CA ARG A 728 -13.30 -3.13 -30.37
C ARG A 728 -14.71 -3.54 -29.90
N PRO A 729 -15.63 -4.02 -30.77
CA PRO A 729 -16.95 -4.46 -30.32
C PRO A 729 -16.86 -5.63 -29.33
N ALA A 730 -16.04 -6.64 -29.67
CA ALA A 730 -15.80 -7.80 -28.82
C ALA A 730 -15.14 -7.41 -27.48
N LEU A 731 -14.16 -6.50 -27.50
CA LEU A 731 -13.47 -6.02 -26.30
C LEU A 731 -14.42 -5.22 -25.38
N THR A 732 -15.37 -4.48 -25.95
CA THR A 732 -16.39 -3.75 -25.19
C THR A 732 -17.39 -4.70 -24.55
N THR A 733 -17.83 -5.72 -25.30
CA THR A 733 -18.72 -6.77 -24.78
C THR A 733 -18.03 -7.56 -23.66
N TYR A 734 -16.77 -7.92 -23.85
CA TYR A 734 -15.95 -8.58 -22.84
C TYR A 734 -15.85 -7.74 -21.56
N PHE A 735 -15.53 -6.45 -21.68
CA PHE A 735 -15.47 -5.56 -20.53
C PHE A 735 -16.80 -5.48 -19.78
N GLN A 736 -17.92 -5.32 -20.49
CA GLN A 736 -19.26 -5.27 -19.87
C GLN A 736 -19.61 -6.57 -19.15
N SER A 737 -19.27 -7.73 -19.73
CA SER A 737 -19.40 -9.03 -19.09
C SER A 737 -18.57 -9.11 -17.80
N GLN A 738 -17.32 -8.64 -17.82
CA GLN A 738 -16.48 -8.63 -16.63
C GLN A 738 -17.05 -7.72 -15.53
N VAL A 739 -17.58 -6.55 -15.88
CA VAL A 739 -18.21 -5.63 -14.91
C VAL A 739 -19.44 -6.25 -14.24
N GLN A 740 -20.21 -7.10 -14.94
CA GLN A 740 -21.34 -7.81 -14.31
C GLN A 740 -20.89 -8.75 -13.18
N HIS A 741 -19.73 -9.40 -13.33
CA HIS A 741 -19.17 -10.30 -12.33
C HIS A 741 -18.33 -9.56 -11.28
N ARG A 742 -17.71 -8.44 -11.67
CA ARG A 742 -16.84 -7.60 -10.83
C ARG A 742 -17.31 -6.14 -10.92
N PRO A 743 -18.36 -5.74 -10.18
CA PRO A 743 -18.95 -4.40 -10.28
C PRO A 743 -17.96 -3.25 -10.03
N ARG A 744 -16.90 -3.48 -9.24
CA ARG A 744 -15.84 -2.51 -8.93
C ARG A 744 -14.67 -2.50 -9.92
N LEU A 745 -14.70 -3.32 -10.97
CA LEU A 745 -13.63 -3.40 -11.98
C LEU A 745 -13.20 -2.03 -12.57
N PRO A 746 -14.11 -1.07 -12.85
CA PRO A 746 -13.69 0.25 -13.32
C PRO A 746 -12.84 1.03 -12.30
N GLU A 747 -13.22 0.99 -11.02
CA GLU A 747 -12.50 1.64 -9.92
C GLU A 747 -11.13 0.96 -9.72
N GLU A 748 -11.09 -0.37 -9.78
CA GLU A 748 -9.85 -1.14 -9.71
C GLU A 748 -8.89 -0.82 -10.85
N HIS A 749 -9.36 -0.79 -12.09
CA HIS A 749 -8.52 -0.42 -13.23
C HIS A 749 -7.98 1.00 -13.10
N PHE A 750 -8.83 1.94 -12.67
CA PHE A 750 -8.42 3.32 -12.45
C PHE A 750 -7.30 3.40 -11.41
N LEU A 751 -7.51 2.77 -10.25
CA LEU A 751 -6.53 2.79 -9.18
C LEU A 751 -5.24 2.04 -9.56
N ASN A 752 -5.33 0.92 -10.26
CA ASN A 752 -4.17 0.18 -10.74
C ASN A 752 -3.31 1.03 -11.71
N VAL A 753 -3.94 1.84 -12.56
CA VAL A 753 -3.21 2.78 -13.43
C VAL A 753 -2.56 3.89 -12.62
N VAL A 754 -3.31 4.52 -11.70
CA VAL A 754 -2.83 5.60 -10.84
C VAL A 754 -1.61 5.14 -10.03
N TYR A 755 -1.70 4.01 -9.35
CA TYR A 755 -0.61 3.51 -8.50
C TYR A 755 0.51 2.82 -9.29
N GLY A 756 0.19 2.23 -10.45
CA GLY A 756 1.18 1.63 -11.36
C GLY A 756 1.99 2.65 -12.17
N ALA A 757 1.60 3.94 -12.16
CA ALA A 757 2.29 4.99 -12.89
C ALA A 757 3.67 5.35 -12.31
N GLY A 758 3.92 5.03 -11.03
CA GLY A 758 5.12 5.43 -10.29
C GLY A 758 5.02 6.86 -9.75
N ASP A 759 6.15 7.41 -9.31
CA ASP A 759 6.27 8.79 -8.81
C ASP A 759 6.27 9.78 -10.00
N VAL A 760 5.10 10.31 -10.34
CA VAL A 760 4.90 11.31 -11.41
C VAL A 760 4.05 12.47 -10.90
N ASP A 761 4.38 13.70 -11.31
CA ASP A 761 3.58 14.88 -10.96
C ASP A 761 2.27 14.95 -11.75
N VAL A 762 2.30 14.51 -13.02
CA VAL A 762 1.17 14.60 -13.96
C VAL A 762 0.90 13.25 -14.62
N LEU A 763 -0.29 12.71 -14.41
CA LEU A 763 -0.72 11.44 -15.02
C LEU A 763 -1.87 11.68 -16.00
N LEU A 764 -1.66 11.34 -17.27
CA LEU A 764 -2.69 11.41 -18.31
C LEU A 764 -3.25 10.01 -18.57
N ILE A 765 -4.54 9.82 -18.32
CA ILE A 765 -5.22 8.53 -18.47
C ILE A 765 -6.14 8.58 -19.69
N THR A 766 -5.88 7.72 -20.67
CA THR A 766 -6.72 7.56 -21.86
C THR A 766 -7.53 6.26 -21.82
N GLY A 767 -8.47 6.10 -22.75
CA GLY A 767 -9.25 4.86 -22.89
C GLY A 767 -10.40 4.71 -21.92
N MET A 768 -10.83 5.81 -21.28
CA MET A 768 -11.98 5.85 -20.39
C MET A 768 -13.27 5.39 -21.07
N ARG A 769 -14.09 4.64 -20.33
CA ARG A 769 -15.41 4.15 -20.75
C ARG A 769 -16.57 4.73 -19.95
N ASP A 770 -16.29 5.38 -18.81
CA ASP A 770 -17.32 6.05 -18.01
C ASP A 770 -17.71 7.39 -18.66
N GLU A 771 -19.00 7.71 -18.66
CA GLU A 771 -19.55 8.92 -19.26
C GLU A 771 -19.29 10.19 -18.43
N ALA A 772 -19.10 10.05 -17.11
CA ALA A 772 -18.82 11.13 -16.17
C ALA A 772 -17.71 10.72 -15.19
N PRO A 773 -16.46 10.57 -15.70
CA PRO A 773 -15.42 9.87 -14.97
C PRO A 773 -14.89 10.65 -13.76
N VAL A 774 -14.94 11.99 -13.74
CA VAL A 774 -14.53 12.77 -12.56
C VAL A 774 -15.46 12.49 -11.39
N ALA A 775 -16.78 12.44 -11.64
CA ALA A 775 -17.76 12.08 -10.60
C ALA A 775 -17.59 10.63 -10.13
N ALA A 776 -17.19 9.73 -11.02
CA ALA A 776 -16.97 8.32 -10.70
C ALA A 776 -15.70 8.09 -9.86
N PHE A 777 -14.59 8.80 -10.15
CA PHE A 777 -13.28 8.40 -9.63
C PHE A 777 -12.59 9.40 -8.69
N SER A 778 -13.04 10.67 -8.60
CA SER A 778 -12.37 11.71 -7.80
C SER A 778 -12.23 11.34 -6.32
N HIS A 779 -13.25 10.73 -5.73
CA HIS A 779 -13.24 10.28 -4.33
C HIS A 779 -12.21 9.18 -4.02
N LEU A 780 -11.69 8.49 -5.05
CA LEU A 780 -10.68 7.43 -4.89
C LEU A 780 -9.26 7.98 -4.80
N VAL A 781 -9.07 9.24 -5.19
CA VAL A 781 -7.78 9.97 -5.21
C VAL A 781 -7.97 11.37 -4.62
N PRO A 782 -8.46 11.48 -3.36
CA PRO A 782 -8.91 12.77 -2.81
C PRO A 782 -7.77 13.78 -2.64
N ASP A 783 -6.52 13.30 -2.54
CA ASP A 783 -5.30 14.12 -2.42
C ASP A 783 -4.86 14.69 -3.79
N SER A 784 -5.38 14.14 -4.89
CA SER A 784 -5.01 14.50 -6.26
C SER A 784 -6.13 15.26 -6.96
N ARG A 785 -5.77 16.29 -7.72
CA ARG A 785 -6.74 16.93 -8.61
C ARG A 785 -7.05 16.03 -9.79
N LEU A 786 -8.32 15.70 -9.99
CA LEU A 786 -8.80 14.96 -11.15
C LEU A 786 -9.51 15.90 -12.14
N LEU A 787 -8.99 16.01 -13.36
CA LEU A 787 -9.58 16.79 -14.45
C LEU A 787 -10.03 15.89 -15.59
N GLU A 788 -11.08 16.28 -16.30
CA GLU A 788 -11.46 15.66 -17.57
C GLU A 788 -11.24 16.63 -18.73
N VAL A 789 -10.52 16.17 -19.76
CA VAL A 789 -10.43 16.84 -21.05
C VAL A 789 -11.09 15.98 -22.12
N ARG A 790 -12.21 16.43 -22.66
CA ARG A 790 -12.93 15.77 -23.75
C ARG A 790 -12.42 16.24 -25.10
N VAL A 791 -11.76 15.34 -25.83
CA VAL A 791 -11.29 15.61 -27.21
C VAL A 791 -12.42 15.35 -28.20
N LYS A 792 -12.80 16.39 -28.95
CA LYS A 792 -13.79 16.34 -30.04
C LYS A 792 -13.11 16.44 -31.39
N ALA A 793 -13.70 15.80 -32.39
CA ALA A 793 -13.37 15.98 -33.80
C ALA A 793 -14.62 15.73 -34.63
N ASN A 794 -14.78 16.47 -35.73
CA ASN A 794 -15.89 16.37 -36.65
C ASN A 794 -15.98 14.99 -37.31
N LYS A 795 -17.13 14.67 -37.93
CA LYS A 795 -17.39 13.33 -38.50
C LYS A 795 -16.39 12.96 -39.60
N GLU A 796 -16.06 13.91 -40.46
CA GLU A 796 -15.14 13.73 -41.60
C GLU A 796 -13.71 13.41 -41.14
N THR A 797 -13.18 14.22 -40.22
CA THR A 797 -11.87 14.01 -39.59
C THR A 797 -11.81 12.67 -38.86
N ARG A 798 -12.88 12.29 -38.13
CA ARG A 798 -12.95 10.97 -37.48
C ARG A 798 -12.96 9.82 -38.48
N ARG A 799 -13.66 9.95 -39.61
CA ARG A 799 -13.69 8.93 -40.68
C ARG A 799 -12.34 8.81 -41.37
N ALA A 800 -11.73 9.93 -41.76
CA ALA A 800 -10.39 9.96 -42.36
C ALA A 800 -9.36 9.30 -41.44
N ARG A 801 -9.37 9.65 -40.14
CA ARG A 801 -8.47 9.05 -39.14
C ARG A 801 -8.73 7.57 -38.89
N ARG A 802 -9.92 7.04 -39.21
CA ARG A 802 -10.23 5.60 -39.11
C ARG A 802 -9.87 4.82 -40.37
N GLY A 803 -9.50 5.49 -41.46
CA GLY A 803 -9.18 4.84 -42.74
C GLY A 803 -10.41 4.39 -43.53
N CYS A 804 -11.59 4.95 -43.25
CA CYS A 804 -12.82 4.65 -44.00
C CYS A 804 -12.89 5.55 -45.24
N HIS A 805 -12.64 5.01 -46.43
CA HIS A 805 -12.81 5.69 -47.72
C HIS A 805 -13.94 4.99 -48.50
N GLY A 806 -15.18 5.43 -48.28
CA GLY A 806 -16.35 4.90 -48.98
C GLY A 806 -17.65 5.51 -48.46
N GLY A 807 -18.57 5.85 -49.37
CA GLY A 807 -19.85 6.51 -49.12
C GLY A 807 -20.95 5.55 -48.66
N ASP A 808 -20.68 4.71 -47.66
CA ASP A 808 -21.72 3.92 -47.02
C ASP A 808 -22.28 4.66 -45.80
N SER A 809 -23.60 4.67 -45.69
CA SER A 809 -24.34 5.23 -44.57
C SER A 809 -24.05 4.43 -43.30
N ASP A 810 -23.00 4.81 -42.56
CA ASP A 810 -22.79 4.31 -41.21
C ASP A 810 -24.00 4.67 -40.35
N GLY A 811 -24.75 3.64 -39.96
CA GLY A 811 -25.60 3.70 -38.79
C GLY A 811 -24.78 4.17 -37.59
N ASP A 812 -25.37 5.05 -36.82
CA ASP A 812 -24.88 5.43 -35.51
C ASP A 812 -24.63 4.13 -34.71
N ASP A 813 -23.38 3.82 -34.39
CA ASP A 813 -22.95 2.73 -33.48
C ASP A 813 -23.39 3.01 -32.01
N ASN A 814 -24.57 3.57 -31.84
CA ASN A 814 -25.31 3.76 -30.60
C ASN A 814 -26.75 3.23 -30.70
N ALA A 815 -27.16 2.63 -31.83
CA ALA A 815 -28.54 2.21 -32.10
C ALA A 815 -28.85 0.74 -31.69
N ASN A 816 -28.25 0.22 -30.62
CA ASN A 816 -28.68 -1.06 -30.04
C ASN A 816 -28.72 -1.04 -28.49
N SER A 817 -29.34 0.01 -27.97
CA SER A 817 -29.94 -0.01 -26.63
C SER A 817 -31.41 0.38 -26.82
N GLY A 818 -32.33 -0.40 -26.25
CA GLY A 818 -33.76 -0.04 -26.16
C GLY A 818 -33.96 1.38 -25.58
N PRO A 819 -35.20 1.91 -25.57
CA PRO A 819 -35.46 3.34 -25.38
C PRO A 819 -34.70 3.87 -24.16
N LYS A 820 -33.57 4.56 -24.42
CA LYS A 820 -32.76 5.15 -23.38
C LYS A 820 -33.60 6.28 -22.78
N PRO A 821 -33.77 6.35 -21.45
CA PRO A 821 -34.28 7.58 -20.84
C PRO A 821 -33.38 8.72 -21.31
N LYS A 822 -33.96 9.90 -21.57
CA LYS A 822 -33.22 11.10 -21.98
C LYS A 822 -32.11 11.37 -20.96
N SER A 823 -30.91 10.83 -21.18
CA SER A 823 -29.78 11.09 -20.31
C SER A 823 -29.44 12.56 -20.50
N LEU A 824 -29.62 13.38 -19.46
CA LEU A 824 -29.11 14.74 -19.47
C LEU A 824 -27.62 14.71 -19.87
N ASP A 825 -27.26 15.49 -20.89
CA ASP A 825 -25.92 15.51 -21.48
C ASP A 825 -24.92 15.98 -20.41
N TYR A 826 -24.12 15.04 -19.89
CA TYR A 826 -23.05 15.38 -18.96
C TYR A 826 -22.03 16.32 -19.63
N SER A 827 -21.78 17.46 -18.97
CA SER A 827 -20.86 18.49 -19.44
C SER A 827 -19.45 18.27 -18.87
N PRO A 828 -18.43 17.94 -19.70
CA PRO A 828 -17.06 17.75 -19.23
C PRO A 828 -16.41 19.08 -18.80
N GLY A 829 -15.42 18.98 -17.92
CA GLY A 829 -14.72 20.17 -17.38
C GLY A 829 -13.95 20.98 -18.42
N LEU A 830 -13.34 20.30 -19.40
CA LEU A 830 -12.59 20.92 -20.49
C LEU A 830 -12.90 20.24 -21.82
N ILE A 831 -12.98 21.02 -22.91
CA ILE A 831 -13.23 20.51 -24.27
C ILE A 831 -12.13 20.99 -25.19
N PHE A 832 -11.48 20.07 -25.90
CA PHE A 832 -10.49 20.38 -26.93
C PHE A 832 -11.00 19.93 -28.31
N ASN A 833 -11.13 20.85 -29.26
CA ASN A 833 -11.51 20.55 -30.63
C ASN A 833 -10.26 20.26 -31.48
N ASN A 834 -10.13 19.02 -31.93
CA ASN A 834 -8.96 18.49 -32.63
C ASN A 834 -9.23 18.27 -34.13
N ASP A 835 -9.78 19.30 -34.80
CA ASP A 835 -10.12 19.25 -36.23
C ASP A 835 -8.98 19.73 -37.14
N GLU A 836 -8.07 20.55 -36.63
CA GLU A 836 -6.96 21.10 -37.40
C GLU A 836 -5.76 20.14 -37.45
N THR A 837 -4.99 20.25 -38.53
CA THR A 837 -3.73 19.51 -38.70
C THR A 837 -2.58 20.25 -38.01
N GLY A 838 -1.80 19.53 -37.19
CA GLY A 838 -0.64 20.06 -36.49
C GLY A 838 -0.73 19.91 -34.97
N ASN A 839 0.35 20.24 -34.26
CA ASN A 839 0.43 20.07 -32.80
C ASN A 839 0.23 21.40 -32.03
N GLU A 840 0.31 22.54 -32.70
CA GLU A 840 0.36 23.87 -32.04
C GLU A 840 -0.87 24.19 -31.21
N LYS A 841 -2.09 23.92 -31.71
CA LYS A 841 -3.31 24.14 -30.91
C LYS A 841 -3.39 23.25 -29.68
N ALA A 842 -2.91 22.01 -29.77
CA ALA A 842 -2.86 21.12 -28.62
C ALA A 842 -1.83 21.58 -27.59
N LYS A 843 -0.68 22.11 -28.04
CA LYS A 843 0.33 22.74 -27.17
C LYS A 843 -0.22 23.97 -26.47
N MET A 844 -0.76 24.93 -27.23
CA MET A 844 -1.40 26.13 -26.68
C MET A 844 -2.52 25.80 -25.69
N PHE A 845 -3.31 24.75 -25.98
CA PHE A 845 -4.34 24.30 -25.06
C PHE A 845 -3.77 23.86 -23.70
N ALA A 846 -2.67 23.10 -23.69
CA ALA A 846 -2.01 22.72 -22.45
C ALA A 846 -1.43 23.94 -21.72
N GLU A 847 -0.81 24.86 -22.45
CA GLU A 847 -0.21 26.08 -21.87
C GLU A 847 -1.26 26.97 -21.20
N VAL A 848 -2.42 27.13 -21.85
CA VAL A 848 -3.48 28.04 -21.39
C VAL A 848 -4.36 27.41 -20.32
N TYR A 849 -4.70 26.12 -20.44
CA TYR A 849 -5.73 25.50 -19.58
C TYR A 849 -5.20 24.46 -18.60
N LEU A 850 -4.01 23.87 -18.84
CA LEU A 850 -3.48 22.79 -17.99
C LEU A 850 -2.31 23.25 -17.12
N LEU A 851 -1.37 24.05 -17.64
CA LEU A 851 -0.25 24.58 -16.86
C LEU A 851 -0.65 25.49 -15.68
N PRO A 852 -1.73 26.32 -15.73
CA PRO A 852 -2.08 27.20 -14.62
C PRO A 852 -2.32 26.49 -13.29
N PHE A 853 -2.67 25.19 -13.31
CA PHE A 853 -2.82 24.38 -12.10
C PHE A 853 -1.52 24.16 -11.32
N PHE A 854 -0.36 24.49 -11.91
CA PHE A 854 0.96 24.44 -11.27
C PHE A 854 1.51 25.82 -10.88
N GLY A 855 0.73 26.89 -11.05
CA GLY A 855 1.13 28.25 -10.71
C GLY A 855 1.43 28.41 -9.21
N LYS A 856 2.45 29.22 -8.89
CA LYS A 856 2.82 29.57 -7.49
C LYS A 856 1.64 30.19 -6.73
N ASP A 857 0.76 30.88 -7.43
CA ASP A 857 -0.42 31.54 -6.88
C ASP A 857 -1.45 30.55 -6.32
N LEU A 858 -1.66 29.41 -6.98
CA LEU A 858 -2.57 28.39 -6.50
C LEU A 858 -2.02 27.71 -5.22
N GLN A 859 -0.71 27.49 -5.16
CA GLN A 859 -0.04 26.97 -3.95
C GLN A 859 -0.13 27.98 -2.81
N ARG A 860 0.08 29.26 -3.09
CA ARG A 860 -0.08 30.34 -2.12
C ARG A 860 -1.51 30.40 -1.59
N LEU A 861 -2.52 30.25 -2.46
CA LEU A 861 -3.93 30.22 -2.07
C LEU A 861 -4.24 29.01 -1.17
N ARG A 862 -3.73 27.81 -1.52
CA ARG A 862 -3.87 26.61 -0.68
C ARG A 862 -3.32 26.82 0.73
N LYS A 863 -2.15 27.45 0.86
CA LYS A 863 -1.53 27.78 2.16
C LYS A 863 -2.32 28.80 3.00
N MET A 864 -3.26 29.53 2.39
CA MET A 864 -4.14 30.46 3.11
C MET A 864 -5.36 29.76 3.71
N VAL A 865 -5.63 28.50 3.37
CA VAL A 865 -6.67 27.70 4.05
C VAL A 865 -6.12 27.19 5.36
N ARG A 866 -6.87 27.40 6.44
CA ARG A 866 -6.46 27.02 7.79
C ARG A 866 -7.18 25.74 8.22
N PRO A 867 -6.47 24.67 8.63
CA PRO A 867 -7.10 23.54 9.28
C PRO A 867 -7.56 23.91 10.70
N VAL A 868 -8.74 23.43 11.08
CA VAL A 868 -9.36 23.64 12.38
C VAL A 868 -9.76 22.27 12.93
N PRO A 869 -9.00 21.71 13.88
CA PRO A 869 -9.31 20.40 14.45
C PRO A 869 -10.58 20.46 15.29
N ASP A 870 -11.26 19.32 15.41
CA ASP A 870 -12.42 19.09 16.27
C ASP A 870 -13.62 20.01 15.99
N PHE A 871 -13.73 20.51 14.76
CA PHE A 871 -14.83 21.34 14.31
C PHE A 871 -15.55 20.71 13.11
N PRO A 872 -16.89 20.76 13.03
CA PRO A 872 -17.81 21.29 14.04
C PRO A 872 -18.03 20.34 15.23
N ARG A 873 -17.35 19.18 15.25
CA ARG A 873 -17.40 18.17 16.31
C ARG A 873 -16.04 17.49 16.47
N PRO A 874 -15.75 16.88 17.63
CA PRO A 874 -14.50 16.16 17.86
C PRO A 874 -14.22 15.08 16.81
N GLY A 875 -12.94 14.94 16.43
CA GLY A 875 -12.45 13.95 15.46
C GLY A 875 -12.61 14.35 13.99
N VAL A 876 -12.89 15.62 13.68
CA VAL A 876 -13.01 16.14 12.30
C VAL A 876 -11.97 17.25 12.08
N GLU A 877 -11.24 17.23 10.96
CA GLU A 877 -10.32 18.31 10.59
C GLU A 877 -10.96 19.28 9.59
N PHE A 878 -11.59 20.33 10.11
CA PHE A 878 -12.30 21.30 9.28
C PHE A 878 -11.35 22.24 8.55
N GLN A 879 -11.41 22.25 7.21
CA GLN A 879 -10.66 23.19 6.38
C GLN A 879 -11.40 24.52 6.24
N HIS A 880 -10.94 25.56 6.96
CA HIS A 880 -11.57 26.88 6.98
C HIS A 880 -11.21 27.71 5.74
N VAL A 881 -11.92 27.47 4.63
CA VAL A 881 -11.70 28.13 3.32
C VAL A 881 -11.87 29.66 3.40
N LEU A 882 -12.81 30.15 4.20
CA LEU A 882 -13.06 31.59 4.37
C LEU A 882 -11.84 32.35 4.93
N ASN A 883 -10.88 31.67 5.56
CA ASN A 883 -9.62 32.26 6.01
C ASN A 883 -8.86 32.92 4.85
N ILE A 884 -9.02 32.46 3.61
CA ILE A 884 -8.45 33.12 2.41
C ILE A 884 -8.83 34.60 2.35
N SER A 885 -10.11 34.93 2.60
CA SER A 885 -10.59 36.30 2.53
C SER A 885 -10.13 37.17 3.70
N GLN A 886 -9.67 36.55 4.78
CA GLN A 886 -9.20 37.19 6.00
C GLN A 886 -7.70 37.51 5.94
N GLN A 887 -6.98 36.96 4.94
CA GLN A 887 -5.55 37.20 4.73
C GLN A 887 -5.32 38.39 3.78
N PRO A 888 -4.30 39.23 4.02
CA PRO A 888 -3.93 40.32 3.12
C PRO A 888 -3.71 39.84 1.67
N GLY A 889 -4.49 40.40 0.75
CA GLY A 889 -4.44 40.06 -0.68
C GLY A 889 -5.04 38.70 -1.06
N GLY A 890 -5.51 37.90 -0.10
CA GLY A 890 -6.05 36.56 -0.37
C GLY A 890 -7.35 36.57 -1.17
N LEU A 891 -8.27 37.50 -0.87
CA LEU A 891 -9.50 37.66 -1.67
C LEU A 891 -9.19 38.03 -3.12
N ALA A 892 -8.34 39.04 -3.35
CA ALA A 892 -7.96 39.47 -4.70
C ALA A 892 -7.29 38.33 -5.49
N LEU A 893 -6.39 37.57 -4.85
CA LEU A 893 -5.76 36.39 -5.43
C LEU A 893 -6.79 35.32 -5.81
N CYS A 894 -7.72 35.02 -4.90
CA CYS A 894 -8.78 34.04 -5.15
C CYS A 894 -9.66 34.46 -6.34
N ILE A 895 -10.05 35.73 -6.43
CA ILE A 895 -10.88 36.24 -7.53
C ILE A 895 -10.13 36.22 -8.86
N SER A 896 -8.86 36.61 -8.88
CA SER A 896 -8.02 36.53 -10.08
C SER A 896 -7.91 35.09 -10.59
N LEU A 897 -7.76 34.13 -9.67
CA LEU A 897 -7.71 32.71 -10.00
C LEU A 897 -9.08 32.17 -10.46
N LEU A 898 -10.19 32.53 -9.82
CA LEU A 898 -11.54 32.18 -10.29
C LEU A 898 -11.81 32.74 -11.71
N HIS A 899 -11.45 33.99 -11.96
CA HIS A 899 -11.57 34.60 -13.29
C HIS A 899 -10.76 33.83 -14.35
N THR A 900 -9.51 33.49 -14.05
CA THR A 900 -8.57 32.85 -14.98
C THR A 900 -8.90 31.37 -15.24
N HIS A 901 -9.44 30.67 -14.24
CA HIS A 901 -9.78 29.25 -14.35
C HIS A 901 -11.18 29.01 -14.93
N PHE A 902 -12.00 30.04 -15.14
CA PHE A 902 -13.31 29.89 -15.78
C PHE A 902 -13.14 29.43 -17.24
N THR A 903 -13.78 28.33 -17.60
CA THR A 903 -13.67 27.76 -18.96
C THR A 903 -14.69 28.32 -19.94
N GLY A 904 -15.68 29.07 -19.43
CA GLY A 904 -16.66 29.76 -20.25
C GLY A 904 -16.18 31.13 -20.72
N ASP A 905 -17.06 31.84 -21.41
CA ASP A 905 -16.82 33.21 -21.85
C ASP A 905 -17.58 34.16 -20.93
N TRP A 906 -16.86 34.96 -20.14
CA TRP A 906 -17.46 35.92 -19.21
C TRP A 906 -18.42 36.90 -19.90
N ALA A 907 -18.20 37.20 -21.19
CA ALA A 907 -19.09 38.07 -21.96
C ALA A 907 -20.47 37.45 -22.25
N LYS A 908 -20.64 36.14 -22.05
CA LYS A 908 -21.90 35.41 -22.24
C LYS A 908 -22.63 35.12 -20.94
N VAL A 909 -22.07 35.48 -19.79
CA VAL A 909 -22.68 35.21 -18.48
C VAL A 909 -23.62 36.36 -18.14
N ASP A 910 -24.90 36.05 -17.96
CA ASP A 910 -25.93 37.05 -17.65
C ASP A 910 -25.98 37.38 -16.15
N ARG A 911 -25.73 36.38 -15.29
CA ARG A 911 -25.79 36.52 -13.82
C ARG A 911 -24.78 35.64 -13.11
N ILE A 912 -24.23 36.15 -12.00
CA ILE A 912 -23.55 35.34 -11.00
C ILE A 912 -24.54 35.03 -9.88
N VAL A 913 -24.66 33.77 -9.50
CA VAL A 913 -25.59 33.29 -8.48
C VAL A 913 -24.80 32.75 -7.30
N CYS A 914 -25.24 33.01 -6.08
CA CYS A 914 -24.63 32.41 -4.89
C CYS A 914 -25.67 32.12 -3.81
N CYS A 915 -25.33 31.18 -2.94
CA CYS A 915 -26.19 30.70 -1.86
C CYS A 915 -25.45 30.88 -0.53
N GLU A 916 -26.12 31.48 0.46
CA GLU A 916 -25.60 31.61 1.84
C GLU A 916 -24.28 32.39 2.02
N ALA A 917 -23.87 32.57 3.29
CA ALA A 917 -22.88 33.58 3.69
C ALA A 917 -21.47 33.36 3.14
N GLY A 918 -21.01 32.10 2.98
CA GLY A 918 -19.67 31.80 2.48
C GLY A 918 -19.50 32.16 1.00
N GLY A 919 -20.43 31.70 0.16
CA GLY A 919 -20.47 32.04 -1.27
C GLY A 919 -20.62 33.55 -1.53
N PHE A 920 -21.31 34.31 -0.67
CA PHE A 920 -21.49 35.76 -0.84
C PHE A 920 -20.17 36.53 -0.97
N ILE A 921 -19.14 36.16 -0.21
CA ILE A 921 -17.85 36.86 -0.21
C ILE A 921 -17.18 36.75 -1.59
N TYR A 922 -17.06 35.53 -2.10
CA TYR A 922 -16.37 35.28 -3.37
C TYR A 922 -17.22 35.69 -4.57
N ALA A 923 -18.52 35.40 -4.55
CA ALA A 923 -19.42 35.74 -5.65
C ALA A 923 -19.56 37.26 -5.84
N SER A 924 -19.67 38.03 -4.75
CA SER A 924 -19.78 39.50 -4.84
C SER A 924 -18.50 40.13 -5.38
N ALA A 925 -17.34 39.67 -4.92
CA ALA A 925 -16.05 40.17 -5.39
C ALA A 925 -15.77 39.77 -6.85
N LEU A 926 -16.16 38.56 -7.25
CA LEU A 926 -16.07 38.13 -8.65
C LEU A 926 -17.01 38.94 -9.55
N ALA A 927 -18.27 39.14 -9.13
CA ALA A 927 -19.26 39.94 -9.86
C ALA A 927 -18.78 41.36 -10.12
N LEU A 928 -18.15 41.99 -9.13
CA LEU A 928 -17.50 43.29 -9.31
C LEU A 928 -16.33 43.23 -10.30
N HIS A 929 -15.50 42.17 -10.22
CA HIS A 929 -14.32 42.01 -11.07
C HIS A 929 -14.66 41.80 -12.56
N VAL A 930 -15.72 41.03 -12.84
CA VAL A 930 -16.15 40.70 -14.21
C VAL A 930 -17.28 41.59 -14.74
N ASN A 931 -17.80 42.50 -13.90
CA ASN A 931 -18.92 43.39 -14.21
C ASN A 931 -20.20 42.65 -14.64
N VAL A 932 -20.54 41.56 -13.94
CA VAL A 932 -21.76 40.77 -14.15
C VAL A 932 -22.68 40.92 -12.93
N PRO A 933 -23.99 41.15 -13.09
CA PRO A 933 -24.88 41.34 -11.95
C PRO A 933 -24.99 40.11 -11.04
N LEU A 934 -25.06 40.34 -9.73
CA LEU A 934 -25.20 39.30 -8.71
C LEU A 934 -26.69 38.98 -8.45
N ALA A 935 -27.01 37.70 -8.26
CA ALA A 935 -28.31 37.19 -7.84
C ALA A 935 -28.15 36.33 -6.58
N LEU A 936 -28.97 36.61 -5.56
CA LEU A 936 -28.84 35.99 -4.25
C LEU A 936 -29.90 34.91 -4.02
N ILE A 937 -29.45 33.74 -3.60
CA ILE A 937 -30.29 32.70 -3.01
C ILE A 937 -30.12 32.76 -1.49
N ARG A 938 -31.24 32.83 -0.76
CA ARG A 938 -31.22 32.94 0.71
C ARG A 938 -32.10 31.88 1.35
N GLU A 939 -31.90 31.63 2.64
CA GLU A 939 -32.88 30.87 3.43
C GLU A 939 -34.25 31.56 3.35
N ALA A 940 -35.32 30.76 3.31
CA ALA A 940 -36.69 31.25 3.14
C ALA A 940 -37.09 32.29 4.20
N GLY A 941 -37.79 33.34 3.76
CA GLY A 941 -38.21 34.47 4.59
C GLY A 941 -37.19 35.61 4.67
N LYS A 942 -36.09 35.55 3.90
CA LYS A 942 -35.03 36.58 3.87
C LYS A 942 -35.03 37.41 2.59
N LEU A 943 -35.87 37.08 1.61
CA LEU A 943 -36.10 37.86 0.39
C LEU A 943 -37.52 38.45 0.35
N PRO A 944 -37.71 39.61 -0.30
CA PRO A 944 -39.04 40.16 -0.52
C PRO A 944 -39.85 39.29 -1.51
N PRO A 945 -41.17 39.08 -1.28
CA PRO A 945 -42.03 38.35 -2.23
C PRO A 945 -42.28 39.16 -3.52
N PRO A 946 -42.50 38.49 -4.68
CA PRO A 946 -42.71 37.05 -4.85
C PRO A 946 -41.41 36.23 -4.97
N THR A 947 -41.31 35.14 -4.21
CA THR A 947 -40.20 34.19 -4.26
C THR A 947 -40.60 32.84 -4.83
N VAL A 948 -39.61 32.08 -5.29
CA VAL A 948 -39.67 30.64 -5.57
C VAL A 948 -38.83 29.95 -4.51
N SER A 949 -39.28 28.81 -3.98
CA SER A 949 -38.61 28.14 -2.85
C SER A 949 -38.54 26.63 -3.02
N VAL A 950 -37.41 26.04 -2.61
CA VAL A 950 -37.12 24.60 -2.66
C VAL A 950 -36.59 24.11 -1.30
N LEU A 951 -36.82 22.83 -0.99
CA LEU A 951 -36.29 22.16 0.20
C LEU A 951 -34.79 21.91 0.09
N LYS A 952 -34.04 22.20 1.16
CA LYS A 952 -32.62 21.89 1.31
C LYS A 952 -32.44 20.77 2.32
N SER A 953 -32.04 19.58 1.86
CA SER A 953 -31.75 18.43 2.72
C SER A 953 -30.57 18.75 3.67
N THR A 954 -30.67 18.29 4.92
CA THR A 954 -29.62 18.45 5.93
C THR A 954 -28.39 17.61 5.55
N SER A 955 -27.20 18.21 5.61
CA SER A 955 -25.93 17.48 5.44
C SER A 955 -25.43 16.94 6.79
N HIS A 956 -24.77 15.78 6.79
CA HIS A 956 -24.18 15.18 7.99
C HIS A 956 -22.96 15.95 8.55
N ILE A 957 -22.50 16.99 7.85
CA ILE A 957 -21.35 17.83 8.20
C ILE A 957 -21.80 19.15 8.85
N SER A 958 -23.10 19.44 8.90
CA SER A 958 -23.64 20.66 9.50
C SER A 958 -23.91 20.48 11.00
N SER A 959 -23.42 21.40 11.84
CA SER A 959 -23.79 21.50 13.26
C SER A 959 -25.13 22.20 13.44
N ALA A 960 -26.23 21.43 13.42
CA ALA A 960 -27.44 21.74 14.21
C ALA A 960 -28.46 20.59 14.12
N SER A 961 -28.71 19.96 15.28
CA SER A 961 -29.76 19.00 15.55
C SER A 961 -31.14 19.67 15.72
N ASN A 962 -31.60 20.44 14.73
CA ASN A 962 -32.97 20.95 14.73
C ASN A 962 -33.73 20.38 13.53
N SER A 963 -34.76 19.60 13.85
CA SER A 963 -35.68 18.84 12.99
C SER A 963 -36.58 19.70 12.09
N ASN A 964 -36.18 20.91 11.70
CA ASN A 964 -36.96 21.75 10.80
C ASN A 964 -36.39 21.67 9.39
N GLU A 965 -37.25 21.34 8.42
CA GLU A 965 -36.94 21.39 6.99
C GLU A 965 -36.46 22.79 6.59
N LYS A 966 -35.16 22.92 6.29
CA LYS A 966 -34.60 24.18 5.79
C LYS A 966 -35.00 24.38 4.33
N ARG A 967 -35.48 25.57 3.99
CA ARG A 967 -35.83 25.96 2.62
C ARG A 967 -34.95 27.11 2.15
N ILE A 968 -34.59 27.10 0.87
CA ILE A 968 -33.92 28.22 0.20
C ILE A 968 -34.86 28.84 -0.84
N GLU A 969 -34.67 30.12 -1.13
CA GLU A 969 -35.51 30.90 -2.04
C GLU A 969 -34.72 31.90 -2.89
N ILE A 970 -35.29 32.23 -4.04
CA ILE A 970 -34.85 33.27 -4.97
C ILE A 970 -36.05 34.10 -5.38
N GLU A 971 -35.84 35.38 -5.67
CA GLU A 971 -36.88 36.25 -6.24
C GLU A 971 -37.27 35.75 -7.65
N ARG A 972 -38.58 35.67 -7.92
CA ARG A 972 -39.14 34.93 -9.07
C ARG A 972 -38.68 35.45 -10.43
N ASP A 973 -38.58 36.78 -10.58
CA ASP A 973 -38.30 37.44 -11.86
C ASP A 973 -36.89 38.06 -11.91
N LEU A 974 -36.01 37.65 -10.99
CA LEU A 974 -34.65 38.19 -10.86
C LEU A 974 -33.74 37.81 -12.03
N ILE A 975 -33.94 36.61 -12.57
CA ILE A 975 -33.12 36.04 -13.65
C ILE A 975 -34.04 35.75 -14.85
N PRO A 976 -33.78 36.33 -16.04
CA PRO A 976 -34.55 36.03 -17.24
C PRO A 976 -34.50 34.54 -17.58
N ARG A 977 -35.62 33.99 -18.04
CA ARG A 977 -35.67 32.59 -18.51
C ARG A 977 -34.67 32.35 -19.64
N GLY A 978 -33.94 31.24 -19.55
CA GLY A 978 -32.90 30.89 -20.53
C GLY A 978 -31.59 31.67 -20.41
N ALA A 979 -31.41 32.51 -19.39
CA ALA A 979 -30.16 33.19 -19.11
C ALA A 979 -29.03 32.20 -18.74
N SER A 980 -27.80 32.57 -19.08
CA SER A 980 -26.59 31.84 -18.67
C SER A 980 -26.13 32.31 -17.30
N VAL A 981 -25.96 31.37 -16.36
CA VAL A 981 -25.59 31.71 -14.98
C VAL A 981 -24.35 30.97 -14.50
N VAL A 982 -23.53 31.67 -13.72
CA VAL A 982 -22.40 31.07 -12.98
C VAL A 982 -22.73 31.03 -11.50
N VAL A 983 -22.90 29.84 -10.95
CA VAL A 983 -23.07 29.63 -9.52
C VAL A 983 -21.69 29.61 -8.85
N VAL A 984 -21.48 30.47 -7.87
CA VAL A 984 -20.23 30.56 -7.10
C VAL A 984 -20.51 30.19 -5.65
N ASP A 985 -19.76 29.22 -5.13
CA ASP A 985 -19.83 28.80 -3.73
C ASP A 985 -18.43 28.67 -3.12
N ASP A 986 -18.32 28.68 -1.80
CA ASP A 986 -17.03 28.50 -1.13
C ASP A 986 -16.57 27.03 -1.18
N VAL A 987 -17.48 26.07 -0.95
CA VAL A 987 -17.14 24.66 -0.79
C VAL A 987 -18.11 23.70 -1.50
N LEU A 988 -17.56 22.75 -2.27
CA LEU A 988 -18.24 21.51 -2.65
C LEU A 988 -17.84 20.35 -1.74
N SER A 989 -18.76 19.94 -0.87
CA SER A 989 -18.63 18.74 -0.02
C SER A 989 -19.67 17.69 -0.41
N THR A 990 -20.73 17.47 0.37
CA THR A 990 -21.77 16.46 0.09
C THR A 990 -22.62 16.74 -1.15
N GLY A 991 -22.60 17.97 -1.69
CA GLY A 991 -23.37 18.37 -2.86
C GLY A 991 -24.84 18.73 -2.60
N ASN A 992 -25.36 18.56 -1.38
CA ASN A 992 -26.77 18.84 -1.05
C ASN A 992 -27.18 20.31 -1.30
N THR A 993 -26.32 21.27 -0.95
CA THR A 993 -26.57 22.70 -1.19
C THR A 993 -26.70 22.99 -2.69
N LEU A 994 -25.75 22.51 -3.50
CA LEU A 994 -25.79 22.69 -4.95
C LEU A 994 -27.00 21.99 -5.58
N CYS A 995 -27.40 20.80 -5.11
CA CYS A 995 -28.62 20.14 -5.60
C CYS A 995 -29.86 21.03 -5.40
N ALA A 996 -30.00 21.65 -4.23
CA ALA A 996 -31.11 22.55 -3.94
C ALA A 996 -31.05 23.83 -4.79
N VAL A 997 -29.86 24.41 -4.98
CA VAL A 997 -29.64 25.58 -5.84
C VAL A 997 -30.01 25.28 -7.29
N LEU A 998 -29.58 24.15 -7.83
CA LEU A 998 -29.85 23.74 -9.20
C LEU A 998 -31.33 23.42 -9.43
N GLN A 999 -31.96 22.74 -8.47
CA GLN A 999 -33.40 22.53 -8.51
C GLN A 999 -34.16 23.87 -8.52
N LEU A 1000 -33.74 24.82 -7.67
CA LEU A 1000 -34.34 26.15 -7.61
C LEU A 1000 -34.17 26.94 -8.92
N LEU A 1001 -32.98 26.90 -9.53
CA LEU A 1001 -32.72 27.54 -10.82
C LEU A 1001 -33.55 26.90 -11.95
N GLY A 1002 -33.74 25.58 -11.91
CA GLY A 1002 -34.62 24.86 -12.84
C GLY A 1002 -36.08 25.33 -12.75
N GLU A 1003 -36.62 25.52 -11.54
CA GLU A 1003 -37.99 26.05 -11.31
C GLU A 1003 -38.17 27.48 -11.85
N VAL A 1004 -37.10 28.29 -11.87
CA VAL A 1004 -37.10 29.65 -12.45
C VAL A 1004 -36.93 29.61 -13.99
N GLY A 1005 -36.65 28.45 -14.57
CA GLY A 1005 -36.50 28.25 -16.02
C GLY A 1005 -35.09 28.52 -16.54
N ILE A 1006 -34.07 28.28 -15.71
CA ILE A 1006 -32.65 28.39 -16.07
C ILE A 1006 -32.10 27.00 -16.39
N ALA A 1007 -31.54 26.85 -17.59
CA ALA A 1007 -30.98 25.59 -18.07
C ALA A 1007 -29.45 25.66 -18.30
N ASP A 1008 -28.91 26.84 -18.61
CA ASP A 1008 -27.47 27.03 -18.83
C ASP A 1008 -26.79 27.48 -17.53
N VAL A 1009 -26.20 26.52 -16.82
CA VAL A 1009 -25.59 26.73 -15.51
C VAL A 1009 -24.15 26.22 -15.54
N SER A 1010 -23.21 27.05 -15.08
CA SER A 1010 -21.84 26.64 -14.73
C SER A 1010 -21.61 26.82 -13.24
N ILE A 1011 -20.80 25.95 -12.62
CA ILE A 1011 -20.51 26.02 -11.18
C ILE A 1011 -19.01 26.24 -10.97
N MET A 1012 -18.68 27.20 -10.10
CA MET A 1012 -17.33 27.42 -9.59
C MET A 1012 -17.31 27.34 -8.07
N VAL A 1013 -16.39 26.55 -7.51
CA VAL A 1013 -16.18 26.44 -6.05
C VAL A 1013 -14.73 26.71 -5.68
N VAL A 1014 -14.51 27.34 -4.53
CA VAL A 1014 -13.15 27.64 -4.05
C VAL A 1014 -12.45 26.37 -3.55
N GLY A 1015 -13.13 25.54 -2.77
CA GLY A 1015 -12.62 24.24 -2.31
C GLY A 1015 -13.55 23.08 -2.63
N GLU A 1016 -13.00 21.93 -2.98
CA GLU A 1016 -13.74 20.67 -3.14
C GLU A 1016 -13.17 19.59 -2.21
N PHE A 1017 -14.05 18.76 -1.66
CA PHE A 1017 -13.75 17.61 -0.81
C PHE A 1017 -14.30 16.33 -1.46
N PRO A 1018 -13.53 15.70 -2.38
CA PRO A 1018 -14.02 14.58 -3.18
C PRO A 1018 -14.48 13.38 -2.35
N VAL A 1019 -13.91 13.18 -1.15
CA VAL A 1019 -14.25 12.08 -0.24
C VAL A 1019 -15.75 12.03 0.09
N HIS A 1020 -16.43 13.19 0.12
CA HIS A 1020 -17.86 13.30 0.39
C HIS A 1020 -18.77 13.08 -0.84
N ARG A 1021 -18.18 12.76 -2.00
CA ARG A 1021 -18.90 12.32 -3.22
C ARG A 1021 -19.95 13.32 -3.74
N GLY A 1022 -19.77 14.62 -3.54
CA GLY A 1022 -20.74 15.64 -3.97
C GLY A 1022 -21.06 15.62 -5.47
N ARG A 1023 -20.04 15.43 -6.34
CA ARG A 1023 -20.24 15.26 -7.79
C ARG A 1023 -21.08 14.03 -8.13
N GLN A 1024 -20.93 12.94 -7.37
CA GLN A 1024 -21.71 11.71 -7.58
C GLN A 1024 -23.18 11.92 -7.23
N LEU A 1025 -23.48 12.65 -6.14
CA LEU A 1025 -24.85 12.99 -5.77
C LEU A 1025 -25.54 13.83 -6.86
N LEU A 1026 -24.85 14.84 -7.39
CA LEU A 1026 -25.35 15.68 -8.49
C LEU A 1026 -25.68 14.84 -9.73
N ARG A 1027 -24.80 13.90 -10.08
CA ARG A 1027 -25.03 12.93 -11.18
C ARG A 1027 -26.24 12.03 -10.91
N GLN A 1028 -26.41 11.54 -9.69
CA GLN A 1028 -27.55 10.69 -9.30
C GLN A 1028 -28.89 11.42 -9.36
N ARG A 1029 -28.88 12.74 -9.13
CA ARG A 1029 -30.05 13.61 -9.32
C ARG A 1029 -30.18 14.16 -10.74
N GLU A 1030 -29.45 13.55 -11.69
CA GLU A 1030 -29.51 13.83 -13.12
C GLU A 1030 -29.06 15.25 -13.51
N PHE A 1031 -28.24 15.92 -12.68
CA PHE A 1031 -27.63 17.20 -13.06
C PHE A 1031 -26.37 16.98 -13.92
N GLY A 1032 -26.43 17.36 -15.20
CA GLY A 1032 -25.33 17.23 -16.18
C GLY A 1032 -24.39 18.44 -16.27
N ILE A 1033 -23.99 19.03 -15.14
CA ILE A 1033 -23.42 20.39 -15.09
C ILE A 1033 -21.90 20.40 -14.97
N ASN A 1034 -21.26 21.39 -15.61
CA ASN A 1034 -19.83 21.65 -15.47
C ASN A 1034 -19.51 22.26 -14.10
N ILE A 1035 -18.64 21.61 -13.34
CA ILE A 1035 -18.19 22.05 -12.01
C ILE A 1035 -16.68 22.22 -12.02
N GLN A 1036 -16.24 23.44 -11.77
CA GLN A 1036 -14.84 23.83 -11.66
C GLN A 1036 -14.49 24.11 -10.20
N SER A 1037 -13.46 23.42 -9.70
CA SER A 1037 -13.00 23.57 -8.32
C SER A 1037 -11.62 24.17 -8.30
N LEU A 1038 -11.42 25.24 -7.55
CA LEU A 1038 -10.12 25.92 -7.52
C LEU A 1038 -9.10 25.15 -6.66
N LEU A 1039 -9.49 24.64 -5.50
CA LEU A 1039 -8.68 23.80 -4.60
C LEU A 1039 -9.37 22.45 -4.36
N VAL A 1040 -8.57 21.41 -4.07
CA VAL A 1040 -9.04 20.06 -3.75
C VAL A 1040 -8.35 19.60 -2.46
N PHE A 1041 -9.13 19.07 -1.52
CA PHE A 1041 -8.69 18.61 -0.21
C PHE A 1041 -9.10 17.17 0.06
N ASP A 1042 -8.30 16.47 0.86
CA ASP A 1042 -8.43 15.06 1.23
C ASP A 1042 -9.61 14.78 2.17
N GLY A 1043 -10.02 15.77 2.96
CA GLY A 1043 -11.24 15.76 3.78
C GLY A 1043 -11.13 14.97 5.08
N ALA A 1044 -9.93 15.00 5.70
CA ALA A 1044 -9.64 14.36 6.98
C ALA A 1044 -10.61 14.74 8.12
#